data_AF-A0A4Q9LV57-F1
#
_entry.id   AF-A0A4Q9LV57-F1
#
_cell.length_a   1.000
_cell.length_b   1.000
_cell.length_c   1.000
_cell.angle_alpha   90.00
_cell.angle_beta   90.00
_cell.angle_gamma   90.00
#
_symmetry.space_group_name_H-M   'P 1'
#
loop_
_entity.id
_entity.type
_entity.pdbx_description
1 polymer ?
#
loop_
_entity_poly.entity_id
_entity_poly.type
_entity_poly.pdbx_seq_one_letter_code
_entity_poly.pdbx_strand_id
1 'polypeptide(L)'
;MNRQFYTSTILFLLDFTIKTFKIENGNFVIWDEAHFGKFAQRYANREFYFDVHPPLGKMMTAVSNVLFNMDREFKFESSEEYPTGTDYPSMRRFHAFISSFIPLLAYLTLINLQFTHFTSLITALLLVFENGMVSISRLILLDSHLLFFTALTTYFLTRYLSRKYLIKDQIINKNLKNICEIIETKPYIEQENEIKSNSSKNLSKNVKTGSNIDKEPKPDPSAIQDKPSNNQTYLNYNPIPTLLFLGLSIGCVLGVKWIGCLTTLYSGLPIIFILYKKLINKDYSLLNFTKKLTALSILLILTPISIYILFFILHFRILIYSGSDDSHMSSLFQSRLVNSEIGTVNKYINYGTVVTLKSSKNAGGNLHSHQHSYPDTPGNHYQITTYHHSDTNNNWAFQKVTDTPTNPRFLGHNDKIVLYHTETQQYLSVLQNRVTSSPLTTASIWTLEIVTDILGKEHNVKTLTTRFRLKNVESGCYLSSSNNNYPSWGYNQGEVVCTKKKDVTTLWNIESNPYKSNKEEHNKESNQESMQEHIKEGNDENLQLVNPEYREVRNLQTFFISHFLHLNTSMFLTNKSFTQEKDLEPVRLVSKPIEWFILRRGLRMTGWSTERPKFYMFGNPISWYLSNICVLIGPLILLIKTIKIKRNLKNRLDPTIRHNIARDYLCIYLFTGGWLLHYIPFFFVGRVLYFHHYFPALFFSILSTSYVLQHTRKISIFILFICILTFFLFSPLTYGIVNIENMKYFKWISTWDFT
;
A
#
# COMPACT_ATOMS: atom_id res chain seq x y z
N MET A 1 2.02 30.94 17.44
CA MET A 1 1.70 30.39 16.10
C MET A 1 2.89 30.48 15.14
N ASN A 2 3.58 31.63 15.11
CA ASN A 2 4.69 31.92 14.19
C ASN A 2 5.83 30.89 14.16
N ARG A 3 6.37 30.46 15.32
CA ARG A 3 7.51 29.53 15.36
C ARG A 3 7.25 28.17 14.71
N GLN A 4 6.09 27.55 15.00
CA GLN A 4 5.75 26.24 14.43
C GLN A 4 5.63 26.31 12.90
N PHE A 5 5.00 27.37 12.40
CA PHE A 5 4.86 27.63 10.98
C PHE A 5 6.22 27.80 10.31
N TYR A 6 7.08 28.73 10.77
CA TYR A 6 8.39 28.95 10.18
C TYR A 6 9.28 27.70 10.22
N THR A 7 9.35 26.99 11.34
CA THR A 7 10.14 25.75 11.43
C THR A 7 9.62 24.69 10.47
N SER A 8 8.30 24.55 10.32
CA SER A 8 7.70 23.60 9.40
C SER A 8 8.04 23.94 7.94
N THR A 9 7.90 25.21 7.56
CA THR A 9 8.26 25.69 6.21
C THR A 9 9.74 25.48 5.90
N ILE A 10 10.63 25.78 6.85
CA ILE A 10 12.08 25.55 6.67
C ILE A 10 12.39 24.07 6.52
N LEU A 11 11.80 23.20 7.35
CA LEU A 11 11.97 21.75 7.22
C LEU A 11 11.52 21.23 5.86
N PHE A 12 10.36 21.69 5.40
CA PHE A 12 9.84 21.32 4.07
C PHE A 12 10.77 21.76 2.95
N LEU A 13 11.19 23.03 2.94
CA LEU A 13 12.07 23.57 1.90
C LEU A 13 13.45 22.91 1.90
N LEU A 14 14.01 22.63 3.09
CA LEU A 14 15.29 21.96 3.24
C LEU A 14 15.21 20.51 2.72
N ASP A 15 14.20 19.76 3.13
CA ASP A 15 14.03 18.36 2.70
C ASP A 15 13.77 18.27 1.20
N PHE A 16 12.94 19.17 0.66
CA PHE A 16 12.70 19.26 -0.78
C PHE A 16 13.99 19.54 -1.54
N THR A 17 14.76 20.55 -1.12
CA THR A 17 16.06 20.88 -1.74
C THR A 17 17.02 19.70 -1.74
N ILE A 18 17.11 18.96 -0.64
CA ILE A 18 17.96 17.78 -0.51
C ILE A 18 17.49 16.70 -1.50
N LYS A 19 16.20 16.36 -1.50
CA LYS A 19 15.66 15.32 -2.39
C LYS A 19 15.78 15.66 -3.88
N THR A 20 15.67 16.93 -4.23
CA THR A 20 15.76 17.41 -5.61
C THR A 20 17.17 17.75 -6.08
N PHE A 21 18.17 17.69 -5.19
CA PHE A 21 19.55 17.90 -5.59
C PHE A 21 19.99 16.86 -6.61
N LYS A 22 20.50 17.30 -7.78
CA LYS A 22 20.91 16.43 -8.90
C LYS A 22 19.85 15.39 -9.27
N ILE A 23 18.59 15.81 -9.39
CA ILE A 23 17.47 14.89 -9.70
C ILE A 23 17.46 14.46 -11.18
N GLU A 24 18.14 15.25 -12.01
CA GLU A 24 18.43 14.97 -13.41
C GLU A 24 19.44 13.83 -13.57
N ASN A 25 20.31 13.58 -12.57
CA ASN A 25 21.27 12.47 -12.64
C ASN A 25 20.53 11.13 -12.81
N GLY A 26 21.03 10.30 -13.74
CA GLY A 26 20.34 9.07 -14.13
C GLY A 26 19.16 9.38 -15.03
N ASN A 27 19.45 9.83 -16.25
CA ASN A 27 18.51 10.10 -17.35
C ASN A 27 17.94 8.81 -17.97
N PHE A 28 17.75 7.78 -17.15
CA PHE A 28 17.20 6.51 -17.52
C PHE A 28 16.30 5.98 -16.41
N VAL A 29 15.48 4.98 -16.72
CA VAL A 29 14.53 4.35 -15.80
C VAL A 29 15.29 3.58 -14.70
N ILE A 30 15.07 3.95 -13.45
CA ILE A 30 15.75 3.37 -12.28
C ILE A 30 14.81 2.46 -11.49
N TRP A 31 15.23 1.23 -11.21
CA TRP A 31 14.52 0.30 -10.32
C TRP A 31 13.02 0.16 -10.72
N ASP A 32 12.11 0.29 -9.76
CA ASP A 32 10.67 0.19 -9.93
C ASP A 32 10.04 1.40 -10.63
N GLU A 33 10.82 2.40 -11.09
CA GLU A 33 10.31 3.39 -12.05
C GLU A 33 9.78 2.70 -13.31
N ALA A 34 10.36 1.55 -13.69
CA ALA A 34 9.90 0.74 -14.81
C ALA A 34 8.43 0.32 -14.65
N HIS A 35 8.04 -0.08 -13.43
CA HIS A 35 6.67 -0.51 -13.12
C HIS A 35 5.73 0.69 -12.97
N PHE A 36 6.06 1.63 -12.08
CA PHE A 36 5.15 2.71 -11.73
C PHE A 36 5.06 3.82 -12.79
N GLY A 37 6.13 4.03 -13.56
CA GLY A 37 6.11 4.86 -14.75
C GLY A 37 5.23 4.26 -15.85
N LYS A 38 5.37 2.95 -16.13
CA LYS A 38 4.49 2.21 -17.04
C LYS A 38 3.02 2.34 -16.63
N PHE A 39 2.69 2.19 -15.34
CA PHE A 39 1.32 2.35 -14.88
C PHE A 39 0.80 3.79 -14.99
N ALA A 40 1.66 4.79 -14.76
CA ALA A 40 1.31 6.19 -14.97
C ALA A 40 0.96 6.47 -16.44
N GLN A 41 1.73 5.90 -17.37
CA GLN A 41 1.46 5.96 -18.80
C GLN A 41 0.18 5.24 -19.19
N ARG A 42 -0.12 4.05 -18.64
CA ARG A 42 -1.40 3.35 -18.86
C ARG A 42 -2.59 4.21 -18.44
N TYR A 43 -2.49 4.97 -17.35
CA TYR A 43 -3.52 5.96 -16.99
C TYR A 43 -3.62 7.12 -17.99
N ALA A 44 -2.49 7.66 -18.46
CA ALA A 44 -2.47 8.72 -19.46
C ALA A 44 -3.11 8.27 -20.80
N ASN A 45 -2.88 7.01 -21.18
CA ASN A 45 -3.46 6.35 -22.36
C ASN A 45 -4.85 5.78 -22.11
N ARG A 46 -5.32 5.80 -20.85
CA ARG A 46 -6.61 5.24 -20.41
C ARG A 46 -6.76 3.74 -20.71
N GLU A 47 -5.66 3.02 -20.76
CA GLU A 47 -5.58 1.58 -21.04
C GLU A 47 -5.65 0.79 -19.73
N PHE A 48 -6.53 -0.21 -19.68
CA PHE A 48 -6.64 -1.07 -18.53
C PHE A 48 -5.36 -1.88 -18.30
N TYR A 49 -5.00 -2.04 -17.03
CA TYR A 49 -3.88 -2.86 -16.59
C TYR A 49 -4.17 -3.47 -15.23
N PHE A 50 -3.41 -4.50 -14.87
CA PHE A 50 -3.51 -5.18 -13.58
C PHE A 50 -2.24 -4.95 -12.76
N ASP A 51 -2.41 -4.71 -11.45
CA ASP A 51 -1.30 -4.60 -10.50
C ASP A 51 -1.75 -5.03 -9.10
N VAL A 52 -0.82 -5.53 -8.29
CA VAL A 52 -1.08 -6.02 -6.92
C VAL A 52 -1.35 -4.91 -5.91
N HIS A 53 -0.99 -3.66 -6.22
CA HIS A 53 -1.23 -2.54 -5.31
C HIS A 53 -2.56 -1.84 -5.60
N PRO A 54 -3.20 -1.25 -4.59
CA PRO A 54 -4.33 -0.37 -4.80
C PRO A 54 -3.98 0.86 -5.68
N PRO A 55 -4.99 1.55 -6.26
CA PRO A 55 -4.75 2.46 -7.38
C PRO A 55 -4.29 3.86 -7.00
N LEU A 56 -4.50 4.36 -5.76
CA LEU A 56 -4.25 5.78 -5.42
C LEU A 56 -2.82 6.21 -5.75
N GLY A 57 -1.82 5.44 -5.29
CA GLY A 57 -0.43 5.80 -5.50
C GLY A 57 -0.10 5.91 -6.99
N LYS A 58 -0.60 4.97 -7.80
CA LYS A 58 -0.39 4.96 -9.26
C LYS A 58 -1.15 6.08 -9.96
N MET A 59 -2.36 6.42 -9.50
CA MET A 59 -3.10 7.59 -10.00
C MET A 59 -2.37 8.90 -9.67
N MET A 60 -1.77 9.02 -8.48
CA MET A 60 -0.96 10.19 -8.12
C MET A 60 0.30 10.27 -9.00
N THR A 61 0.95 9.15 -9.30
CA THR A 61 2.03 9.10 -10.30
C THR A 61 1.53 9.50 -11.70
N ALA A 62 0.33 9.08 -12.10
CA ALA A 62 -0.27 9.49 -13.37
C ALA A 62 -0.53 11.00 -13.45
N VAL A 63 -0.91 11.62 -12.33
CA VAL A 63 -1.05 13.09 -12.27
C VAL A 63 0.27 13.78 -12.60
N SER A 64 1.41 13.29 -12.11
CA SER A 64 2.70 13.89 -12.46
C SER A 64 3.05 13.70 -13.95
N ASN A 65 2.71 12.54 -14.53
CA ASN A 65 2.89 12.29 -15.96
C ASN A 65 2.10 13.30 -16.81
N VAL A 66 0.82 13.55 -16.47
CA VAL A 66 -0.04 14.51 -17.18
C VAL A 66 0.42 15.95 -16.97
N LEU A 67 0.82 16.34 -15.74
CA LEU A 67 1.25 17.71 -15.44
C LEU A 67 2.53 18.12 -16.17
N PHE A 68 3.44 17.18 -16.43
CA PHE A 68 4.74 17.45 -17.05
C PHE A 68 4.83 16.94 -18.50
N ASN A 69 3.67 16.62 -19.11
CA ASN A 69 3.52 16.26 -20.51
C ASN A 69 4.54 15.22 -21.00
N MET A 70 4.65 14.11 -20.26
CA MET A 70 5.49 12.99 -20.69
C MET A 70 5.01 12.41 -22.01
N ASP A 71 5.96 11.93 -22.81
CA ASP A 71 5.66 11.18 -24.01
C ASP A 71 4.81 9.94 -23.68
N ARG A 72 3.68 9.82 -24.37
CA ARG A 72 2.70 8.74 -24.21
C ARG A 72 3.12 7.46 -24.90
N GLU A 73 4.13 7.49 -25.77
CA GLU A 73 4.66 6.32 -26.46
C GLU A 73 5.90 5.74 -25.76
N PHE A 74 6.56 6.52 -24.90
CA PHE A 74 7.77 6.10 -24.20
C PHE A 74 7.55 4.86 -23.33
N LYS A 75 8.22 3.74 -23.63
CA LYS A 75 8.10 2.52 -22.83
C LYS A 75 9.07 2.58 -21.65
N PHE A 76 8.53 2.49 -20.43
CA PHE A 76 9.30 2.42 -19.18
C PHE A 76 9.99 1.06 -18.98
N GLU A 77 10.88 0.70 -19.91
CA GLU A 77 11.72 -0.49 -19.83
C GLU A 77 12.88 -0.26 -18.84
N SER A 78 13.37 -1.35 -18.23
CA SER A 78 14.44 -1.23 -17.22
C SER A 78 15.74 -0.72 -17.85
N SER A 79 16.32 0.34 -17.26
CA SER A 79 17.54 1.00 -17.75
C SER A 79 17.42 1.70 -19.11
N GLU A 80 16.20 1.87 -19.63
CA GLU A 80 15.95 2.64 -20.85
C GLU A 80 16.18 4.13 -20.60
N GLU A 81 16.84 4.80 -21.55
CA GLU A 81 17.08 6.25 -21.45
C GLU A 81 15.82 7.04 -21.77
N TYR A 82 15.57 8.10 -20.98
CA TYR A 82 14.44 8.98 -21.26
C TYR A 82 14.68 9.75 -22.57
N PRO A 83 13.66 9.91 -23.44
CA PRO A 83 13.80 10.62 -24.70
C PRO A 83 14.21 12.07 -24.49
N THR A 84 14.94 12.63 -25.46
CA THR A 84 15.37 14.02 -25.43
C THR A 84 14.16 14.96 -25.33
N GLY A 85 14.20 15.91 -24.40
CA GLY A 85 13.10 16.84 -24.13
C GLY A 85 12.04 16.36 -23.14
N THR A 86 12.14 15.13 -22.63
CA THR A 86 11.21 14.58 -21.61
C THR A 86 11.49 15.15 -20.21
N ASP A 87 10.50 15.75 -19.55
CA ASP A 87 10.65 16.31 -18.20
C ASP A 87 10.42 15.27 -17.07
N TYR A 88 11.10 14.12 -17.18
CA TYR A 88 11.18 13.15 -16.10
C TYR A 88 11.73 13.74 -14.78
N PRO A 89 12.64 14.75 -14.76
CA PRO A 89 13.08 15.36 -13.52
C PRO A 89 11.93 16.01 -12.76
N SER A 90 10.98 16.67 -13.44
CA SER A 90 9.80 17.23 -12.77
C SER A 90 8.84 16.18 -12.23
N MET A 91 8.69 15.03 -12.93
CA MET A 91 7.98 13.89 -12.33
C MET A 91 8.65 13.44 -11.04
N ARG A 92 9.98 13.24 -11.03
CA ARG A 92 10.73 12.90 -9.82
C ARG A 92 10.57 13.97 -8.72
N ARG A 93 10.56 15.26 -9.09
CA ARG A 93 10.31 16.38 -8.16
C ARG A 93 8.93 16.33 -7.53
N PHE A 94 7.91 15.84 -8.23
CA PHE A 94 6.57 15.68 -7.66
C PHE A 94 6.54 14.65 -6.51
N HIS A 95 7.22 13.52 -6.67
CA HIS A 95 7.33 12.50 -5.60
C HIS A 95 8.17 13.04 -4.42
N ALA A 96 9.25 13.77 -4.72
CA ALA A 96 10.05 14.47 -3.72
C ALA A 96 9.22 15.50 -2.96
N PHE A 97 8.38 16.29 -3.64
CA PHE A 97 7.49 17.28 -3.04
C PHE A 97 6.54 16.66 -2.01
N ILE A 98 5.84 15.58 -2.38
CA ILE A 98 4.89 14.90 -1.49
C ILE A 98 5.60 14.32 -0.25
N SER A 99 6.73 13.67 -0.46
CA SER A 99 7.51 13.11 0.64
C SER A 99 8.16 14.18 1.51
N SER A 100 8.31 15.43 1.04
CA SER A 100 8.91 16.53 1.81
C SER A 100 8.05 17.01 2.98
N PHE A 101 6.80 16.57 3.03
CA PHE A 101 5.96 16.75 4.20
C PHE A 101 6.29 15.78 5.34
N ILE A 102 7.04 14.68 5.12
CA ILE A 102 7.31 13.66 6.15
C ILE A 102 8.05 14.24 7.37
N PRO A 103 9.19 14.95 7.23
CA PRO A 103 9.90 15.51 8.39
C PRO A 103 9.10 16.61 9.10
N LEU A 104 8.34 17.40 8.34
CA LEU A 104 7.41 18.39 8.88
C LEU A 104 6.33 17.71 9.73
N LEU A 105 5.70 16.66 9.22
CA LEU A 105 4.66 15.92 9.95
C LEU A 105 5.23 15.22 11.18
N ALA A 106 6.47 14.71 11.11
CA ALA A 106 7.18 14.19 12.28
C ALA A 106 7.40 15.28 13.34
N TYR A 107 7.89 16.46 12.95
CA TYR A 107 8.04 17.61 13.85
C TYR A 107 6.71 17.97 14.51
N LEU A 108 5.64 18.14 13.75
CA LEU A 108 4.32 18.48 14.28
C LEU A 108 3.73 17.38 15.17
N THR A 109 4.01 16.10 14.86
CA THR A 109 3.65 14.94 15.68
C THR A 109 4.32 15.03 17.05
N LEU A 110 5.62 15.34 17.10
CA LEU A 110 6.35 15.48 18.36
C LEU A 110 5.89 16.70 19.17
N ILE A 111 5.56 17.81 18.50
CA ILE A 111 4.95 18.99 19.14
C ILE A 111 3.58 18.63 19.75
N ASN A 112 2.75 17.85 19.06
CA ASN A 112 1.47 17.37 19.63
C ASN A 112 1.68 16.54 20.90
N LEU A 113 2.82 15.83 21.02
CA LEU A 113 3.20 15.02 22.17
C LEU A 113 3.94 15.82 23.26
N GLN A 114 3.96 17.15 23.16
CA GLN A 114 4.60 18.05 24.13
C GLN A 114 6.13 17.89 24.26
N PHE A 115 6.79 17.41 23.20
CA PHE A 115 8.25 17.53 23.12
C PHE A 115 8.66 18.99 22.90
N THR A 116 9.87 19.33 23.33
CA THR A 116 10.42 20.68 23.07
C THR A 116 10.60 20.90 21.57
N HIS A 117 10.54 22.16 21.13
CA HIS A 117 10.88 22.53 19.75
C HIS A 117 12.27 22.05 19.34
N PHE A 118 13.22 22.10 20.27
CA PHE A 118 14.59 21.66 20.03
C PHE A 118 14.64 20.15 19.72
N THR A 119 14.09 19.31 20.60
CA THR A 119 14.07 17.85 20.41
C THR A 119 13.32 17.48 19.13
N SER A 120 12.18 18.13 18.89
CA SER A 120 11.37 17.88 17.70
C SER A 120 12.09 18.25 16.41
N LEU A 121 12.85 19.35 16.42
CA LEU A 121 13.64 19.79 15.27
C LEU A 121 14.80 18.82 14.99
N ILE A 122 15.56 18.40 16.02
CA ILE A 122 16.65 17.44 15.84
C ILE A 122 16.13 16.15 15.22
N THR A 123 15.06 15.57 15.75
CA THR A 123 14.48 14.33 15.21
C THR A 123 13.96 14.49 13.78
N ALA A 124 13.36 15.64 13.44
CA ALA A 124 12.96 15.92 12.06
C ALA A 124 14.18 16.04 11.13
N LEU A 125 15.27 16.67 11.57
CA LEU A 125 16.50 16.76 10.78
C LEU A 125 17.18 15.39 10.59
N LEU A 126 17.06 14.46 11.54
CA LEU A 126 17.52 13.08 11.32
C LEU A 126 16.77 12.41 10.13
N LEU A 127 15.48 12.69 9.95
CA LEU A 127 14.72 12.21 8.78
C LEU A 127 15.15 12.89 7.49
N VAL A 128 15.47 14.19 7.55
CA VAL A 128 15.96 14.97 6.39
C VAL A 128 17.28 14.42 5.87
N PHE A 129 18.20 14.08 6.78
CA PHE A 129 19.54 13.57 6.48
C PHE A 129 19.63 12.03 6.48
N GLU A 130 18.54 11.34 6.13
CA GLU A 130 18.46 9.88 6.03
C GLU A 130 18.58 9.41 4.56
N ASN A 131 19.78 8.95 4.16
CA ASN A 131 20.09 8.58 2.77
C ASN A 131 19.09 7.59 2.16
N GLY A 132 18.65 6.57 2.91
CA GLY A 132 17.73 5.55 2.40
C GLY A 132 16.36 6.13 2.05
N MET A 133 15.84 7.01 2.90
CA MET A 133 14.56 7.70 2.66
C MET A 133 14.66 8.72 1.54
N VAL A 134 15.79 9.42 1.40
CA VAL A 134 16.02 10.34 0.27
C VAL A 134 16.07 9.57 -1.05
N SER A 135 16.80 8.44 -1.11
CA SER A 135 16.93 7.61 -2.31
C SER A 135 15.58 7.09 -2.83
N ILE A 136 14.70 6.59 -1.96
CA ILE A 136 13.40 6.06 -2.40
C ILE A 136 12.40 7.18 -2.76
N SER A 137 12.52 8.33 -2.09
CA SER A 137 11.52 9.40 -2.20
C SER A 137 11.70 10.32 -3.40
N ARG A 138 12.87 10.27 -4.04
CA ARG A 138 13.23 11.10 -5.20
C ARG A 138 12.93 10.47 -6.55
N LEU A 139 12.50 9.21 -6.58
CA LEU A 139 12.18 8.47 -7.81
C LEU A 139 10.66 8.36 -8.01
N ILE A 140 10.25 7.95 -9.21
CA ILE A 140 8.84 7.74 -9.59
C ILE A 140 8.30 6.46 -8.94
N LEU A 141 8.14 6.48 -7.61
CA LEU A 141 7.78 5.32 -6.79
C LEU A 141 6.55 5.58 -5.92
N LEU A 142 5.88 4.50 -5.48
CA LEU A 142 4.72 4.59 -4.58
C LEU A 142 5.11 4.82 -3.11
N ASP A 143 6.35 4.53 -2.74
CA ASP A 143 6.82 4.56 -1.35
C ASP A 143 6.84 5.98 -0.77
N SER A 144 7.09 7.00 -1.60
CA SER A 144 6.97 8.41 -1.20
C SER A 144 5.56 8.73 -0.69
N HIS A 145 4.54 8.29 -1.42
CA HIS A 145 3.12 8.45 -1.07
C HIS A 145 2.74 7.63 0.17
N LEU A 146 3.23 6.38 0.26
CA LEU A 146 2.98 5.51 1.40
C LEU A 146 3.51 6.12 2.70
N LEU A 147 4.77 6.57 2.69
CA LEU A 147 5.41 7.19 3.86
C LEU A 147 4.73 8.51 4.23
N PHE A 148 4.34 9.33 3.25
CA PHE A 148 3.57 10.55 3.48
C PHE A 148 2.25 10.27 4.21
N PHE A 149 1.41 9.36 3.70
CA PHE A 149 0.13 9.05 4.34
C PHE A 149 0.29 8.31 5.68
N THR A 150 1.39 7.57 5.87
CA THR A 150 1.76 6.98 7.18
C THR A 150 2.08 8.08 8.20
N ALA A 151 2.90 9.06 7.83
CA ALA A 151 3.22 10.21 8.67
C ALA A 151 1.99 11.09 8.94
N LEU A 152 1.14 11.30 7.93
CA LEU A 152 -0.09 12.09 8.04
C LEU A 152 -1.11 11.43 9.00
N THR A 153 -1.27 10.11 8.88
CA THR A 153 -2.12 9.32 9.80
C THR A 153 -1.59 9.40 11.23
N THR A 154 -0.27 9.29 11.40
CA THR A 154 0.37 9.44 12.72
C THR A 154 0.16 10.83 13.30
N TYR A 155 0.26 11.89 12.48
CA TYR A 155 0.00 13.26 12.91
C TYR A 155 -1.44 13.46 13.41
N PHE A 156 -2.46 13.03 12.65
CA PHE A 156 -3.85 13.19 13.08
C PHE A 156 -4.20 12.30 14.27
N LEU A 157 -3.62 11.09 14.35
CA LEU A 157 -3.75 10.22 15.51
C LEU A 157 -3.21 10.89 16.77
N THR A 158 -1.98 11.41 16.71
CA THR A 158 -1.38 12.10 17.87
C THR A 158 -2.14 13.35 18.25
N ARG A 159 -2.64 14.12 17.27
CA ARG A 159 -3.48 15.30 17.53
C ARG A 159 -4.76 14.93 18.28
N TYR A 160 -5.40 13.81 17.94
CA TYR A 160 -6.59 13.32 18.64
C TYR A 160 -6.25 12.80 20.05
N LEU A 161 -5.20 12.00 20.19
CA LEU A 161 -4.82 11.37 21.45
C LEU A 161 -4.27 12.39 22.46
N SER A 162 -3.42 13.32 22.03
CA SER A 162 -2.79 14.30 22.92
C SER A 162 -3.80 15.27 23.54
N ARG A 163 -4.78 15.75 22.75
CA ARG A 163 -5.82 16.65 23.26
C ARG A 163 -6.74 15.97 24.27
N LYS A 164 -6.91 14.65 24.17
CA LYS A 164 -7.79 13.88 25.04
C LYS A 164 -7.12 13.42 26.34
N TYR A 165 -5.86 13.02 26.28
CA TYR A 165 -5.11 12.48 27.42
C TYR A 165 -4.22 13.51 28.09
N LEU A 166 -3.58 14.39 27.32
CA LEU A 166 -2.58 15.28 27.90
C LEU A 166 -3.20 16.59 28.42
N ILE A 167 -4.08 17.21 27.63
CA ILE A 167 -4.61 18.54 27.97
C ILE A 167 -5.69 18.48 29.05
N LYS A 168 -6.53 17.43 29.04
CA LYS A 168 -7.62 17.28 30.03
C LYS A 168 -7.08 17.05 31.45
N ASP A 169 -6.03 16.25 31.59
CA ASP A 169 -5.39 15.98 32.89
C ASP A 169 -4.66 17.22 33.42
N GLN A 170 -4.05 18.05 32.57
CA GLN A 170 -3.42 19.30 32.99
C GLN A 170 -4.41 20.33 33.56
N ILE A 171 -5.60 20.46 32.96
CA ILE A 171 -6.64 21.40 33.45
C ILE A 171 -7.17 20.93 34.81
N ILE A 172 -7.45 19.63 34.96
CA ILE A 172 -7.89 19.04 36.23
C ILE A 172 -6.80 19.22 37.31
N ASN A 173 -5.53 18.95 36.97
CA ASN A 173 -4.42 19.07 37.91
C ASN A 173 -4.12 20.52 38.30
N LYS A 174 -4.28 21.49 37.39
CA LYS A 174 -4.13 22.91 37.71
C LYS A 174 -5.24 23.40 38.63
N ASN A 175 -6.48 22.95 38.41
CA ASN A 175 -7.59 23.26 39.31
C ASN A 175 -7.40 22.62 40.68
N LEU A 176 -6.95 21.37 40.74
CA LEU A 176 -6.62 20.70 42.01
C LEU A 176 -5.44 21.35 42.73
N LYS A 177 -4.39 21.77 42.02
CA LYS A 177 -3.24 22.45 42.62
C LYS A 177 -3.62 23.84 43.15
N ASN A 178 -4.45 24.59 42.41
CA ASN A 178 -5.01 25.84 42.90
C ASN A 178 -5.88 25.61 44.14
N ILE A 179 -6.69 24.53 44.18
CA ILE A 179 -7.49 24.17 45.36
C ILE A 179 -6.59 23.76 46.53
N CYS A 180 -5.56 22.95 46.32
CA CYS A 180 -4.59 22.56 47.35
C CYS A 180 -3.78 23.77 47.84
N GLU A 181 -3.36 24.70 46.98
CA GLU A 181 -2.69 25.95 47.37
C GLU A 181 -3.65 26.89 48.11
N ILE A 182 -4.94 26.95 47.76
CA ILE A 182 -5.97 27.67 48.54
C ILE A 182 -6.19 27.02 49.91
N ILE A 183 -6.06 25.70 50.02
CA ILE A 183 -6.17 24.96 51.28
C ILE A 183 -4.91 25.11 52.14
N GLU A 184 -3.71 25.13 51.53
CA GLU A 184 -2.42 25.28 52.22
C GLU A 184 -2.07 26.73 52.57
N THR A 185 -2.71 27.72 51.92
CA THR A 185 -2.56 29.15 52.26
C THR A 185 -3.55 29.65 53.31
N LYS A 186 -4.48 28.81 53.78
CA LYS A 186 -5.20 29.11 55.03
C LYS A 186 -4.27 28.80 56.21
N PRO A 187 -3.79 29.80 56.97
CA PRO A 187 -3.11 29.52 58.22
C PRO A 187 -4.08 28.77 59.12
N TYR A 188 -3.59 27.76 59.83
CA TYR A 188 -4.34 27.00 60.85
C TYR A 188 -4.57 27.85 62.12
N ILE A 189 -4.94 29.13 61.97
CA ILE A 189 -5.21 30.08 63.04
C ILE A 189 -6.33 31.01 62.57
N GLU A 190 -7.56 30.51 62.45
CA GLU A 190 -8.78 31.34 62.35
C GLU A 190 -10.07 30.50 62.46
N GLN A 191 -10.10 29.56 63.42
CA GLN A 191 -11.36 28.87 63.81
C GLN A 191 -11.67 28.89 65.32
N GLU A 192 -10.89 29.60 66.13
CA GLU A 192 -11.18 29.74 67.58
C GLU A 192 -11.46 31.19 68.06
N ASN A 193 -11.36 32.19 67.20
CA ASN A 193 -11.57 33.60 67.60
C ASN A 193 -12.90 34.24 67.16
N GLU A 194 -13.80 33.50 66.49
CA GLU A 194 -15.19 33.94 66.27
C GLU A 194 -16.16 33.60 67.42
N ILE A 195 -15.68 32.92 68.48
CA ILE A 195 -16.49 32.55 69.66
C ILE A 195 -16.17 33.40 70.91
N LYS A 196 -15.14 34.28 70.87
CA LYS A 196 -14.76 35.08 72.05
C LYS A 196 -14.56 36.58 71.79
N SER A 197 -15.40 37.19 70.94
CA SER A 197 -15.56 38.65 70.87
C SER A 197 -16.70 39.18 71.75
N ASN A 198 -16.94 38.55 72.90
CA ASN A 198 -17.79 39.08 73.97
C ASN A 198 -17.10 38.99 75.34
N SER A 199 -15.91 39.58 75.48
CA SER A 199 -15.45 40.12 76.77
C SER A 199 -14.19 40.96 76.64
N SER A 200 -14.31 42.21 77.09
CA SER A 200 -13.27 43.03 77.74
C SER A 200 -12.00 43.40 76.98
N LYS A 201 -11.97 44.69 76.59
CA LYS A 201 -11.04 45.74 77.07
C LYS A 201 -9.55 45.39 77.23
N ASN A 202 -8.75 46.33 76.70
CA ASN A 202 -7.55 46.94 77.25
C ASN A 202 -6.16 46.59 76.66
N LEU A 203 -5.44 47.69 76.40
CA LEU A 203 -3.99 47.90 76.44
C LEU A 203 -3.09 47.42 75.28
N SER A 204 -2.75 48.41 74.44
CA SER A 204 -1.41 49.03 74.30
C SER A 204 -0.16 48.22 73.94
N LYS A 205 0.63 48.87 73.06
CA LYS A 205 2.11 48.90 72.92
C LYS A 205 2.78 47.91 71.95
N ASN A 206 3.35 48.53 70.90
CA ASN A 206 4.76 48.46 70.44
C ASN A 206 5.57 47.21 70.76
N VAL A 207 6.32 46.70 69.76
CA VAL A 207 7.80 46.77 69.69
C VAL A 207 8.31 46.15 68.38
N LYS A 208 9.29 46.83 67.78
CA LYS A 208 10.14 46.40 66.65
C LYS A 208 11.24 45.46 67.14
N THR A 209 11.64 44.48 66.32
CA THR A 209 13.01 43.93 66.11
C THR A 209 12.83 42.71 65.17
N GLY A 210 13.51 42.47 64.05
CA GLY A 210 14.86 42.83 63.63
C GLY A 210 15.78 41.60 63.74
N SER A 211 15.94 40.81 62.68
CA SER A 211 17.17 40.03 62.42
C SER A 211 17.14 39.28 61.07
N ASN A 212 18.17 39.57 60.26
CA ASN A 212 18.58 38.88 59.04
C ASN A 212 18.89 37.40 59.26
N ILE A 213 18.47 36.52 58.35
CA ILE A 213 19.18 35.27 58.03
C ILE A 213 19.08 35.00 56.51
N ASP A 214 20.26 35.05 55.89
CA ASP A 214 20.81 34.34 54.72
C ASP A 214 20.07 34.24 53.37
N LYS A 215 20.80 34.73 52.36
CA LYS A 215 20.50 34.73 50.93
C LYS A 215 20.74 33.35 50.33
N GLU A 216 19.69 32.70 49.85
CA GLU A 216 19.78 31.69 48.79
C GLU A 216 19.87 32.37 47.41
N PRO A 217 20.56 31.77 46.41
CA PRO A 217 20.75 32.38 45.10
C PRO A 217 19.44 32.47 44.33
N LYS A 218 19.06 33.71 43.97
CA LYS A 218 17.90 34.01 43.10
C LYS A 218 18.05 33.27 41.75
N PRO A 219 17.02 32.55 41.28
CA PRO A 219 16.96 32.11 39.89
C PRO A 219 16.83 33.33 38.97
N ASP A 220 17.52 33.26 37.83
CA ASP A 220 17.51 34.22 36.72
C ASP A 220 16.08 34.71 36.38
N PRO A 221 15.78 36.03 36.41
CA PRO A 221 14.45 36.57 36.16
C PRO A 221 13.99 36.48 34.69
N SER A 222 14.82 36.01 33.77
CA SER A 222 14.52 35.98 32.33
C SER A 222 13.66 34.79 31.86
N ALA A 223 13.29 33.86 32.75
CA ALA A 223 12.54 32.65 32.39
C ALA A 223 11.02 32.67 32.68
N ILE A 224 10.43 33.79 33.11
CA ILE A 224 9.01 33.87 33.48
C ILE A 224 8.32 35.06 32.81
N GLN A 225 8.27 35.10 31.48
CA GLN A 225 7.28 35.91 30.76
C GLN A 225 6.86 35.22 29.45
N ASP A 226 6.12 34.12 29.58
CA ASP A 226 5.21 33.66 28.52
C ASP A 226 3.88 33.28 29.20
N LYS A 227 3.01 34.28 29.44
CA LYS A 227 1.63 34.04 29.90
C LYS A 227 0.86 33.32 28.76
N PRO A 228 0.19 32.18 29.00
CA PRO A 228 -0.61 31.54 27.97
C PRO A 228 -2.00 32.20 27.91
N SER A 229 -2.25 33.01 26.89
CA SER A 229 -3.57 33.44 26.44
C SER A 229 -4.42 32.32 25.81
N ASN A 230 -3.95 31.06 25.84
CA ASN A 230 -4.54 29.92 25.12
C ASN A 230 -5.53 29.05 25.92
N ASN A 231 -5.81 29.34 27.20
CA ASN A 231 -6.60 28.41 28.04
C ASN A 231 -8.08 28.28 27.62
N GLN A 232 -8.69 29.31 27.02
CA GLN A 232 -10.09 29.24 26.56
C GLN A 232 -10.29 28.38 25.29
N THR A 233 -9.29 28.31 24.40
CA THR A 233 -9.38 27.57 23.12
C THR A 233 -9.34 26.05 23.30
N TYR A 234 -8.83 25.55 24.44
CA TYR A 234 -8.74 24.10 24.72
C TYR A 234 -10.03 23.50 25.28
N LEU A 235 -10.89 24.29 25.93
CA LEU A 235 -12.16 23.83 26.48
C LEU A 235 -13.22 23.57 25.39
N ASN A 236 -13.11 24.25 24.23
CA ASN A 236 -14.01 24.11 23.08
C ASN A 236 -13.40 23.28 21.93
N TYR A 237 -12.65 22.21 22.23
CA TYR A 237 -12.09 21.35 21.18
C TYR A 237 -13.14 20.40 20.59
N ASN A 238 -13.50 20.63 19.32
CA ASN A 238 -14.26 19.67 18.53
C ASN A 238 -13.31 18.60 17.92
N PRO A 239 -13.42 17.30 18.30
CA PRO A 239 -12.57 16.24 17.77
C PRO A 239 -12.97 15.77 16.37
N ILE A 240 -14.17 16.11 15.88
CA ILE A 240 -14.74 15.59 14.63
C ILE A 240 -13.83 15.87 13.42
N PRO A 241 -13.33 17.09 13.17
CA PRO A 241 -12.47 17.35 12.00
C PRO A 241 -11.18 16.53 12.05
N THR A 242 -10.56 16.39 13.22
CA THR A 242 -9.33 15.61 13.38
C THR A 242 -9.58 14.12 13.10
N LEU A 243 -10.70 13.58 13.57
CA LEU A 243 -11.10 12.20 13.31
C LEU A 243 -11.49 11.97 11.85
N LEU A 244 -12.14 12.94 11.20
CA LEU A 244 -12.44 12.89 9.78
C LEU A 244 -11.16 12.82 8.96
N PHE A 245 -10.20 13.73 9.20
CA PHE A 245 -8.92 13.71 8.49
C PHE A 245 -8.08 12.46 8.80
N LEU A 246 -8.18 11.92 10.03
CA LEU A 246 -7.59 10.62 10.37
C LEU A 246 -8.21 9.49 9.54
N GLY A 247 -9.54 9.46 9.41
CA GLY A 247 -10.24 8.50 8.55
C GLY A 247 -9.86 8.62 7.08
N LEU A 248 -9.81 9.85 6.56
CA LEU A 248 -9.37 10.12 5.19
C LEU A 248 -7.92 9.64 4.96
N SER A 249 -7.00 9.93 5.88
CA SER A 249 -5.60 9.51 5.74
C SER A 249 -5.42 7.99 5.83
N ILE A 250 -6.22 7.30 6.66
CA ILE A 250 -6.29 5.83 6.70
C ILE A 250 -6.79 5.27 5.35
N GLY A 251 -7.83 5.87 4.77
CA GLY A 251 -8.32 5.50 3.44
C GLY A 251 -7.25 5.67 2.36
N CYS A 252 -6.51 6.79 2.41
CA CYS A 252 -5.43 7.07 1.46
C CYS A 252 -4.24 6.10 1.62
N VAL A 253 -3.78 5.81 2.84
CA VAL A 253 -2.64 4.89 3.03
C VAL A 253 -2.98 3.48 2.53
N LEU A 254 -4.21 3.01 2.77
CA LEU A 254 -4.74 1.76 2.21
C LEU A 254 -4.85 1.81 0.68
N GLY A 255 -5.25 2.96 0.13
CA GLY A 255 -5.35 3.20 -1.30
C GLY A 255 -4.01 3.23 -2.05
N VAL A 256 -2.88 3.41 -1.35
CA VAL A 256 -1.53 3.39 -1.95
C VAL A 256 -0.95 1.98 -2.01
N LYS A 257 -0.84 1.30 -0.86
CA LYS A 257 -0.34 -0.09 -0.73
C LYS A 257 -1.04 -0.78 0.43
N TRP A 258 -1.25 -2.09 0.34
CA TRP A 258 -1.86 -2.89 1.43
C TRP A 258 -1.03 -2.95 2.72
N ILE A 259 0.25 -2.56 2.69
CA ILE A 259 1.01 -2.30 3.93
C ILE A 259 0.33 -1.25 4.81
N GLY A 260 -0.50 -0.36 4.23
CA GLY A 260 -1.36 0.57 4.99
C GLY A 260 -2.34 -0.10 5.96
N CYS A 261 -2.61 -1.41 5.83
CA CYS A 261 -3.36 -2.18 6.83
C CYS A 261 -2.64 -2.16 8.19
N LEU A 262 -1.30 -2.16 8.20
CA LEU A 262 -0.50 -2.07 9.43
C LEU A 262 -0.66 -0.69 10.09
N THR A 263 -0.74 0.37 9.28
CA THR A 263 -1.02 1.74 9.76
C THR A 263 -2.47 1.89 10.27
N THR A 264 -3.42 1.18 9.66
CA THR A 264 -4.81 1.11 10.11
C THR A 264 -4.89 0.42 11.47
N LEU A 265 -4.22 -0.72 11.64
CA LEU A 265 -4.15 -1.43 12.93
C LEU A 265 -3.47 -0.56 14.00
N TYR A 266 -2.36 0.08 13.66
CA TYR A 266 -1.65 1.03 14.53
C TYR A 266 -2.53 2.20 15.00
N SER A 267 -3.36 2.77 14.14
CA SER A 267 -4.26 3.85 14.55
C SER A 267 -5.49 3.37 15.33
N GLY A 268 -5.96 2.14 15.05
CA GLY A 268 -7.15 1.55 15.68
C GLY A 268 -6.93 1.09 17.13
N LEU A 269 -5.81 0.42 17.43
CA LEU A 269 -5.54 -0.15 18.76
C LEU A 269 -5.67 0.84 19.94
N PRO A 270 -5.10 2.06 19.92
CA PRO A 270 -5.24 2.97 21.04
C PRO A 270 -6.69 3.42 21.20
N ILE A 271 -7.43 3.57 20.09
CA ILE A 271 -8.84 3.97 20.06
C ILE A 271 -9.74 2.88 20.66
N ILE A 272 -9.50 1.62 20.30
CA ILE A 272 -10.14 0.45 20.89
C ILE A 272 -9.89 0.42 22.40
N PHE A 273 -8.66 0.66 22.84
CA PHE A 273 -8.34 0.73 24.26
C PHE A 273 -9.09 1.86 24.99
N ILE A 274 -9.28 3.03 24.35
CA ILE A 274 -10.11 4.09 24.96
C ILE A 274 -11.57 3.67 25.10
N LEU A 275 -12.11 3.00 24.08
CA LEU A 275 -13.48 2.49 24.10
C LEU A 275 -13.66 1.45 25.20
N TYR A 276 -12.72 0.51 25.33
CA TYR A 276 -12.69 -0.47 26.39
C TYR A 276 -12.69 0.16 27.79
N LYS A 277 -11.85 1.17 28.05
CA LYS A 277 -11.87 1.90 29.33
C LYS A 277 -13.20 2.60 29.63
N LYS A 278 -13.88 3.11 28.61
CA LYS A 278 -15.20 3.74 28.76
C LYS A 278 -16.29 2.72 29.03
N LEU A 279 -16.20 1.53 28.42
CA LEU A 279 -17.16 0.45 28.62
C LEU A 279 -17.15 -0.08 30.05
N ILE A 280 -15.96 -0.17 30.67
CA ILE A 280 -15.81 -0.65 32.06
C ILE A 280 -16.17 0.42 33.10
N ASN A 281 -16.16 1.71 32.72
CA ASN A 281 -16.52 2.77 33.64
C ASN A 281 -18.03 2.76 33.91
N LYS A 282 -18.43 2.37 35.12
CA LYS A 282 -19.84 2.29 35.56
C LYS A 282 -20.58 3.63 35.46
N ASP A 283 -19.86 4.74 35.56
CA ASP A 283 -20.45 6.09 35.50
C ASP A 283 -20.71 6.54 34.05
N TYR A 284 -20.24 5.79 33.05
CA TYR A 284 -20.39 6.13 31.65
C TYR A 284 -21.61 5.42 31.04
N SER A 285 -22.66 6.19 30.75
CA SER A 285 -23.92 5.63 30.24
C SER A 285 -23.73 4.85 28.93
N LEU A 286 -24.45 3.72 28.81
CA LEU A 286 -24.41 2.87 27.62
C LEU A 286 -24.83 3.64 26.35
N LEU A 287 -25.79 4.56 26.47
CA LEU A 287 -26.21 5.44 25.37
C LEU A 287 -25.08 6.37 24.88
N ASN A 288 -24.29 6.94 25.81
CA ASN A 288 -23.16 7.77 25.44
C ASN A 288 -22.03 6.94 24.83
N PHE A 289 -21.87 5.69 25.28
CA PHE A 289 -20.97 4.73 24.67
C PHE A 289 -21.38 4.38 23.24
N THR A 290 -22.64 4.00 22.99
CA THR A 290 -23.12 3.66 21.65
C THR A 290 -23.01 4.85 20.70
N LYS A 291 -23.44 6.06 21.10
CA LYS A 291 -23.23 7.28 20.30
C LYS A 291 -21.77 7.49 19.92
N LYS A 292 -20.85 7.28 20.87
CA LYS A 292 -19.40 7.46 20.61
C LYS A 292 -18.85 6.36 19.71
N LEU A 293 -19.27 5.11 19.90
CA LEU A 293 -18.90 3.97 19.07
C LEU A 293 -19.36 4.21 17.63
N THR A 294 -20.64 4.52 17.42
CA THR A 294 -21.21 4.81 16.09
C THR A 294 -20.46 5.96 15.40
N ALA A 295 -20.18 7.06 16.11
CA ALA A 295 -19.42 8.17 15.54
C ALA A 295 -18.00 7.78 15.10
N LEU A 296 -17.31 6.94 15.90
CA LEU A 296 -15.98 6.43 15.53
C LEU A 296 -16.04 5.42 14.40
N SER A 297 -17.04 4.54 14.37
CA SER A 297 -17.25 3.59 13.27
C SER A 297 -17.51 4.31 11.96
N ILE A 298 -18.30 5.39 11.95
CA ILE A 298 -18.50 6.20 10.75
C ILE A 298 -17.17 6.83 10.31
N LEU A 299 -16.48 7.53 11.20
CA LEU A 299 -15.30 8.32 10.84
C LEU A 299 -14.03 7.50 10.59
N LEU A 300 -13.87 6.33 11.21
CA LEU A 300 -12.62 5.55 11.19
C LEU A 300 -12.77 4.16 10.58
N ILE A 301 -13.97 3.76 10.16
CA ILE A 301 -14.20 2.51 9.41
C ILE A 301 -14.91 2.83 8.10
N LEU A 302 -16.09 3.44 8.15
CA LEU A 302 -16.88 3.72 6.94
C LEU A 302 -16.19 4.75 6.04
N THR A 303 -15.62 5.82 6.59
CA THR A 303 -14.88 6.83 5.80
C THR A 303 -13.67 6.22 5.08
N PRO A 304 -12.73 5.51 5.73
CA PRO A 304 -11.64 4.84 5.00
C PRO A 304 -12.10 3.87 3.92
N ILE A 305 -13.13 3.06 4.19
CA ILE A 305 -13.69 2.11 3.21
C ILE A 305 -14.26 2.87 2.01
N SER A 306 -15.00 3.96 2.25
CA SER A 306 -15.58 4.79 1.20
C SER A 306 -14.50 5.42 0.32
N ILE A 307 -13.41 5.90 0.92
CA ILE A 307 -12.25 6.45 0.20
C ILE A 307 -11.53 5.37 -0.62
N TYR A 308 -11.33 4.18 -0.05
CA TYR A 308 -10.73 3.06 -0.77
C TYR A 308 -11.59 2.68 -1.99
N ILE A 309 -12.90 2.53 -1.81
CA ILE A 309 -13.84 2.24 -2.90
C ILE A 309 -13.85 3.36 -3.95
N LEU A 310 -13.83 4.63 -3.53
CA LEU A 310 -13.79 5.80 -4.42
C LEU A 310 -12.59 5.71 -5.37
N PHE A 311 -11.40 5.34 -4.89
CA PHE A 311 -10.24 5.22 -5.77
C PHE A 311 -10.38 4.10 -6.80
N PHE A 312 -11.06 3.01 -6.48
CA PHE A 312 -11.40 1.98 -7.49
C PHE A 312 -12.48 2.45 -8.46
N ILE A 313 -13.46 3.24 -8.00
CA ILE A 313 -14.45 3.88 -8.90
C ILE A 313 -13.72 4.77 -9.92
N LEU A 314 -12.77 5.60 -9.45
CA LEU A 314 -11.97 6.45 -10.32
C LEU A 314 -11.09 5.62 -11.26
N HIS A 315 -10.42 4.58 -10.75
CA HIS A 315 -9.60 3.67 -11.54
C HIS A 315 -10.36 3.09 -12.74
N PHE A 316 -11.53 2.48 -12.53
CA PHE A 316 -12.34 1.91 -13.61
C PHE A 316 -13.00 2.96 -14.52
N ARG A 317 -13.21 4.21 -14.06
CA ARG A 317 -13.73 5.29 -14.90
C ARG A 317 -12.68 5.90 -15.80
N ILE A 318 -11.41 5.92 -15.36
CA ILE A 318 -10.31 6.46 -16.14
C ILE A 318 -9.89 5.44 -17.21
N LEU A 319 -9.70 4.18 -16.82
CA LEU A 319 -9.21 3.09 -17.69
C LEU A 319 -10.37 2.44 -18.45
N ILE A 320 -10.54 2.83 -19.71
CA ILE A 320 -11.66 2.40 -20.55
C ILE A 320 -11.25 1.66 -21.82
N TYR A 321 -9.97 1.68 -22.20
CA TYR A 321 -9.43 0.95 -23.36
C TYR A 321 -8.87 -0.40 -22.93
N SER A 322 -8.91 -1.38 -23.83
CA SER A 322 -8.25 -2.69 -23.65
C SER A 322 -6.74 -2.51 -23.48
N GLY A 323 -6.12 -3.37 -22.70
CA GLY A 323 -4.68 -3.38 -22.49
C GLY A 323 -4.20 -4.80 -22.18
N SER A 324 -2.89 -5.03 -22.20
CA SER A 324 -2.29 -6.37 -22.14
C SER A 324 -2.69 -7.23 -20.93
N ASP A 325 -3.20 -6.61 -19.87
CA ASP A 325 -3.46 -7.26 -18.57
C ASP A 325 -4.96 -7.28 -18.22
N ASP A 326 -5.85 -6.94 -19.16
CA ASP A 326 -7.31 -7.02 -18.97
C ASP A 326 -7.83 -8.45 -18.83
N SER A 327 -7.03 -9.42 -19.26
CA SER A 327 -7.25 -10.86 -19.09
C SER A 327 -7.38 -11.31 -17.63
N HIS A 328 -6.87 -10.54 -16.66
CA HIS A 328 -7.07 -10.77 -15.23
C HIS A 328 -8.50 -10.48 -14.76
N MET A 329 -9.31 -9.84 -15.60
CA MET A 329 -10.72 -9.55 -15.35
C MET A 329 -11.63 -10.58 -16.04
N SER A 330 -12.91 -10.57 -15.68
CA SER A 330 -13.92 -11.41 -16.35
C SER A 330 -14.08 -11.02 -17.81
N SER A 331 -14.34 -11.98 -18.69
CA SER A 331 -14.54 -11.72 -20.13
C SER A 331 -15.66 -10.69 -20.40
N LEU A 332 -16.71 -10.67 -19.56
CA LEU A 332 -17.78 -9.66 -19.62
C LEU A 332 -17.32 -8.22 -19.28
N PHE A 333 -16.27 -8.08 -18.47
CA PHE A 333 -15.66 -6.78 -18.21
C PHE A 333 -14.81 -6.36 -19.42
N GLN A 334 -13.99 -7.29 -19.94
CA GLN A 334 -13.13 -7.03 -21.10
C GLN A 334 -13.94 -6.63 -22.33
N SER A 335 -15.08 -7.28 -22.59
CA SER A 335 -15.96 -6.96 -23.71
C SER A 335 -16.54 -5.54 -23.69
N ARG A 336 -16.42 -4.81 -22.57
CA ARG A 336 -16.84 -3.40 -22.46
C ARG A 336 -15.71 -2.42 -22.71
N LEU A 337 -14.46 -2.86 -22.64
CA LEU A 337 -13.32 -2.01 -22.94
C LEU A 337 -13.34 -1.67 -24.43
N VAL A 338 -12.99 -0.42 -24.73
CA VAL A 338 -12.85 0.06 -26.10
C VAL A 338 -11.66 -0.65 -26.74
N ASN A 339 -11.80 -1.08 -28.00
CA ASN A 339 -10.83 -1.86 -28.77
C ASN A 339 -10.55 -3.27 -28.22
N SER A 340 -11.47 -3.86 -27.44
CA SER A 340 -11.36 -5.27 -27.05
C SER A 340 -11.80 -6.19 -28.21
N GLU A 341 -10.94 -7.14 -28.57
CA GLU A 341 -11.25 -8.21 -29.55
C GLU A 341 -12.41 -9.11 -29.10
N ILE A 342 -12.68 -9.15 -27.79
CA ILE A 342 -13.78 -9.90 -27.19
C ILE A 342 -15.15 -9.23 -27.49
N GLY A 343 -15.16 -7.96 -27.88
CA GLY A 343 -16.37 -7.23 -28.25
C GLY A 343 -16.96 -7.63 -29.62
N THR A 344 -16.19 -8.33 -30.46
CA THR A 344 -16.52 -8.65 -31.86
C THR A 344 -16.70 -10.16 -32.09
N VAL A 345 -17.55 -10.77 -31.26
CA VAL A 345 -17.75 -12.24 -31.21
C VAL A 345 -19.12 -12.65 -31.74
N ASN A 346 -19.24 -13.89 -32.23
CA ASN A 346 -20.52 -14.49 -32.62
C ASN A 346 -21.28 -14.97 -31.37
N LYS A 347 -22.60 -14.76 -31.33
CA LYS A 347 -23.48 -15.20 -30.22
C LYS A 347 -23.38 -16.69 -29.99
N TYR A 348 -23.59 -17.47 -31.04
CA TYR A 348 -23.56 -18.93 -31.01
C TYR A 348 -22.28 -19.48 -31.65
N ILE A 349 -21.90 -20.69 -31.25
CA ILE A 349 -20.63 -21.30 -31.63
C ILE A 349 -20.90 -22.49 -32.52
N ASN A 350 -20.34 -22.47 -33.72
CA ASN A 350 -20.39 -23.60 -34.65
C ASN A 350 -19.26 -24.59 -34.34
N TYR A 351 -19.53 -25.89 -34.54
CA TYR A 351 -18.46 -26.90 -34.58
C TYR A 351 -17.37 -26.53 -35.59
N GLY A 352 -16.12 -26.82 -35.24
CA GLY A 352 -14.93 -26.49 -36.04
C GLY A 352 -14.46 -25.04 -35.93
N THR A 353 -15.21 -24.16 -35.26
CA THR A 353 -14.75 -22.79 -34.97
C THR A 353 -13.67 -22.83 -33.89
N VAL A 354 -12.57 -22.10 -34.13
CA VAL A 354 -11.54 -21.89 -33.12
C VAL A 354 -12.10 -20.96 -32.03
N VAL A 355 -11.87 -21.31 -30.77
CA VAL A 355 -12.37 -20.62 -29.60
C VAL A 355 -11.33 -20.63 -28.49
N THR A 356 -11.45 -19.68 -27.57
CA THR A 356 -10.70 -19.68 -26.31
C THR A 356 -11.65 -20.02 -25.15
N LEU A 357 -11.20 -20.87 -24.24
CA LEU A 357 -11.97 -21.25 -23.04
C LEU A 357 -11.35 -20.60 -21.82
N LYS A 358 -12.18 -19.92 -21.02
CA LYS A 358 -11.75 -19.31 -19.76
C LYS A 358 -12.39 -19.97 -18.57
N SER A 359 -11.62 -20.16 -17.50
CA SER A 359 -12.18 -20.62 -16.24
C SER A 359 -13.02 -19.51 -15.61
N SER A 360 -14.24 -19.84 -15.20
CA SER A 360 -15.15 -18.90 -14.54
C SER A 360 -14.85 -18.70 -13.05
N LYS A 361 -13.78 -19.32 -12.52
CA LYS A 361 -13.30 -19.05 -11.15
C LYS A 361 -12.76 -17.61 -11.05
N ASN A 362 -12.71 -17.06 -9.83
CA ASN A 362 -12.06 -15.77 -9.61
C ASN A 362 -10.57 -15.87 -9.96
N ALA A 363 -10.05 -14.91 -10.73
CA ALA A 363 -8.71 -14.98 -11.31
C ALA A 363 -8.48 -16.28 -12.13
N GLY A 364 -9.49 -16.71 -12.89
CA GLY A 364 -9.36 -17.79 -13.86
C GLY A 364 -8.55 -17.39 -15.09
N GLY A 365 -7.62 -18.25 -15.51
CA GLY A 365 -6.91 -18.12 -16.79
C GLY A 365 -7.63 -18.84 -17.93
N ASN A 366 -7.09 -18.65 -19.13
CA ASN A 366 -7.49 -19.34 -20.35
C ASN A 366 -6.87 -20.74 -20.39
N LEU A 367 -7.62 -21.71 -20.92
CA LEU A 367 -7.13 -23.07 -21.13
C LEU A 367 -5.99 -23.03 -22.15
N HIS A 368 -4.82 -23.51 -21.75
CA HIS A 368 -3.58 -23.36 -22.48
C HIS A 368 -2.84 -24.69 -22.62
N SER A 369 -2.16 -24.90 -23.73
CA SER A 369 -1.31 -26.08 -23.97
C SER A 369 -0.12 -25.71 -24.84
N HIS A 370 1.05 -26.31 -24.59
CA HIS A 370 2.27 -26.10 -25.38
C HIS A 370 3.05 -27.41 -25.54
N GLN A 371 4.02 -27.48 -26.45
CA GLN A 371 4.80 -28.70 -26.75
C GLN A 371 5.82 -29.12 -25.66
N HIS A 372 5.49 -28.97 -24.38
CA HIS A 372 6.25 -29.51 -23.25
C HIS A 372 5.42 -30.56 -22.52
N SER A 373 6.05 -31.68 -22.17
CA SER A 373 5.42 -32.81 -21.48
C SER A 373 5.60 -32.73 -19.97
N TYR A 374 4.75 -33.41 -19.20
CA TYR A 374 4.92 -33.51 -17.74
C TYR A 374 6.23 -34.26 -17.40
N PRO A 375 6.95 -33.90 -16.32
CA PRO A 375 8.22 -34.54 -15.96
C PRO A 375 8.13 -36.08 -15.80
N ASP A 376 7.01 -36.55 -15.25
CA ASP A 376 6.79 -37.97 -14.94
C ASP A 376 6.07 -38.73 -16.07
N THR A 377 5.80 -38.09 -17.22
CA THR A 377 5.00 -38.68 -18.30
C THR A 377 5.79 -38.68 -19.60
N PRO A 378 6.44 -39.80 -19.97
CA PRO A 378 7.13 -39.92 -21.23
C PRO A 378 6.15 -40.00 -22.41
N GLY A 379 6.50 -39.40 -23.56
CA GLY A 379 5.78 -39.52 -24.83
C GLY A 379 5.01 -38.26 -25.28
N ASN A 380 4.10 -38.47 -26.25
CA ASN A 380 3.27 -37.44 -26.92
C ASN A 380 2.13 -36.89 -26.03
N HIS A 381 2.42 -36.66 -24.75
CA HIS A 381 1.49 -36.13 -23.75
C HIS A 381 1.94 -34.74 -23.31
N TYR A 382 1.31 -33.71 -23.87
CA TYR A 382 1.66 -32.33 -23.52
C TYR A 382 0.90 -31.82 -22.31
N GLN A 383 1.54 -30.90 -21.60
CA GLN A 383 0.99 -30.23 -20.43
C GLN A 383 -0.19 -29.35 -20.81
N ILE A 384 -1.22 -29.38 -19.96
CA ILE A 384 -2.36 -28.48 -20.03
C ILE A 384 -2.39 -27.63 -18.77
N THR A 385 -2.47 -26.32 -18.96
CA THR A 385 -2.37 -25.32 -17.91
C THR A 385 -3.48 -24.28 -18.06
N THR A 386 -3.59 -23.37 -17.10
CA THR A 386 -4.29 -22.10 -17.32
C THR A 386 -3.31 -20.95 -17.38
N TYR A 387 -3.41 -20.15 -18.42
CA TYR A 387 -2.55 -19.00 -18.67
C TYR A 387 -3.35 -17.70 -18.75
N HIS A 388 -2.78 -16.61 -18.25
CA HIS A 388 -3.49 -15.33 -18.20
C HIS A 388 -3.26 -14.48 -19.44
N HIS A 389 -2.19 -14.68 -20.21
CA HIS A 389 -1.99 -13.86 -21.42
C HIS A 389 -2.64 -14.53 -22.63
N SER A 390 -3.18 -13.71 -23.52
CA SER A 390 -3.75 -14.17 -24.77
C SER A 390 -2.63 -14.56 -25.72
N ASP A 391 -2.63 -15.81 -26.19
CA ASP A 391 -1.70 -16.32 -27.18
C ASP A 391 -2.35 -17.39 -28.07
N THR A 392 -1.63 -17.84 -29.09
CA THR A 392 -2.12 -18.90 -30.00
C THR A 392 -2.26 -20.26 -29.30
N ASN A 393 -1.53 -20.49 -28.21
CA ASN A 393 -1.64 -21.69 -27.37
C ASN A 393 -2.95 -21.72 -26.53
N ASN A 394 -3.79 -20.69 -26.62
CA ASN A 394 -5.14 -20.69 -26.05
C ASN A 394 -6.22 -21.16 -27.03
N ASN A 395 -5.84 -21.50 -28.27
CA ASN A 395 -6.79 -21.81 -29.34
C ASN A 395 -7.24 -23.27 -29.33
N TRP A 396 -8.54 -23.48 -29.16
CA TRP A 396 -9.19 -24.79 -29.16
C TRP A 396 -10.30 -24.84 -30.20
N ALA A 397 -10.62 -26.01 -30.74
CA ALA A 397 -11.75 -26.20 -31.64
C ALA A 397 -12.63 -27.36 -31.14
N PHE A 398 -13.93 -27.09 -31.00
CA PHE A 398 -14.90 -28.13 -30.69
C PHE A 398 -15.22 -28.96 -31.92
N GLN A 399 -15.10 -30.28 -31.82
CA GLN A 399 -15.50 -31.22 -32.86
C GLN A 399 -16.53 -32.21 -32.33
N LYS A 400 -17.43 -32.65 -33.20
CA LYS A 400 -18.53 -33.56 -32.85
C LYS A 400 -18.09 -35.02 -33.03
N VAL A 401 -18.51 -35.89 -32.11
CA VAL A 401 -18.19 -37.34 -32.15
C VAL A 401 -19.21 -38.12 -32.99
N THR A 402 -19.42 -37.72 -34.25
CA THR A 402 -20.38 -38.42 -35.15
C THR A 402 -19.83 -38.58 -36.56
N ASP A 403 -20.06 -39.75 -37.16
CA ASP A 403 -19.58 -40.12 -38.51
C ASP A 403 -20.34 -39.44 -39.66
N THR A 404 -21.46 -38.76 -39.39
CA THR A 404 -22.29 -38.13 -40.42
C THR A 404 -21.93 -36.64 -40.60
N PRO A 405 -21.57 -36.18 -41.81
CA PRO A 405 -21.43 -34.76 -42.13
C PRO A 405 -22.81 -34.10 -42.14
N THR A 406 -23.27 -33.72 -40.96
CA THR A 406 -24.48 -32.90 -40.79
C THR A 406 -24.06 -31.43 -40.76
N ASN A 407 -24.89 -30.54 -41.32
CA ASN A 407 -24.67 -29.09 -41.33
C ASN A 407 -24.14 -28.60 -39.96
N PRO A 408 -23.27 -27.57 -39.94
CA PRO A 408 -22.75 -27.02 -38.69
C PRO A 408 -23.93 -26.64 -37.78
N ARG A 409 -24.14 -27.43 -36.72
CA ARG A 409 -25.08 -27.12 -35.65
C ARG A 409 -24.33 -26.34 -34.58
N PHE A 410 -25.05 -25.49 -33.88
CA PHE A 410 -24.51 -24.81 -32.71
C PHE A 410 -24.16 -25.83 -31.62
N LEU A 411 -23.08 -25.56 -30.89
CA LEU A 411 -22.68 -26.32 -29.72
C LEU A 411 -23.79 -26.30 -28.67
N GLY A 412 -24.27 -27.47 -28.27
CA GLY A 412 -25.46 -27.63 -27.43
C GLY A 412 -25.25 -28.38 -26.12
N HIS A 413 -26.27 -28.36 -25.27
CA HIS A 413 -26.29 -29.09 -24.01
C HIS A 413 -26.33 -30.60 -24.23
N ASN A 414 -25.48 -31.33 -23.50
CA ASN A 414 -25.30 -32.78 -23.56
C ASN A 414 -24.69 -33.30 -24.87
N ASP A 415 -24.11 -32.41 -25.66
CA ASP A 415 -23.33 -32.81 -26.83
C ASP A 415 -22.06 -33.56 -26.39
N LYS A 416 -21.78 -34.66 -27.10
CA LYS A 416 -20.52 -35.41 -26.99
C LYS A 416 -19.52 -34.82 -27.99
N ILE A 417 -18.42 -34.33 -27.45
CA ILE A 417 -17.46 -33.50 -28.16
C ILE A 417 -16.03 -33.95 -27.87
N VAL A 418 -15.11 -33.59 -28.77
CA VAL A 418 -13.67 -33.61 -28.53
C VAL A 418 -13.14 -32.19 -28.72
N LEU A 419 -12.19 -31.79 -27.88
CA LEU A 419 -11.55 -30.48 -27.98
C LEU A 419 -10.18 -30.67 -28.62
N TYR A 420 -10.01 -30.12 -29.81
CA TYR A 420 -8.77 -30.12 -30.56
C TYR A 420 -7.96 -28.86 -30.25
N HIS A 421 -6.70 -29.01 -29.88
CA HIS A 421 -5.77 -27.91 -29.69
C HIS A 421 -5.02 -27.62 -30.99
N THR A 422 -5.07 -26.38 -31.48
CA THR A 422 -4.57 -26.05 -32.83
C THR A 422 -3.05 -26.13 -32.95
N GLU A 423 -2.31 -25.66 -31.93
CA GLU A 423 -0.84 -25.58 -31.99
C GLU A 423 -0.16 -26.94 -31.76
N THR A 424 -0.67 -27.74 -30.81
CA THR A 424 -0.10 -29.08 -30.55
C THR A 424 -0.70 -30.16 -31.44
N GLN A 425 -1.75 -29.84 -32.22
CA GLN A 425 -2.49 -30.77 -33.08
C GLN A 425 -2.97 -32.04 -32.35
N GLN A 426 -3.36 -31.89 -31.09
CA GLN A 426 -3.74 -32.97 -30.19
C GLN A 426 -5.07 -32.68 -29.51
N TYR A 427 -5.63 -33.67 -28.82
CA TYR A 427 -6.93 -33.59 -28.18
C TYR A 427 -6.82 -33.51 -26.66
N LEU A 428 -7.72 -32.75 -26.05
CA LEU A 428 -7.90 -32.72 -24.60
C LEU A 428 -8.29 -34.12 -24.09
N SER A 429 -7.47 -34.71 -23.23
CA SER A 429 -7.63 -36.08 -22.74
C SER A 429 -7.33 -36.20 -21.25
N VAL A 430 -7.72 -37.32 -20.65
CA VAL A 430 -7.46 -37.61 -19.23
C VAL A 430 -6.56 -38.83 -19.11
N LEU A 431 -5.45 -38.70 -18.39
CA LEU A 431 -4.53 -39.77 -18.05
C LEU A 431 -4.36 -39.82 -16.52
N GLN A 432 -4.80 -40.90 -15.86
CA GLN A 432 -4.63 -41.09 -14.41
C GLN A 432 -5.10 -39.88 -13.57
N ASN A 433 -6.30 -39.34 -13.85
CA ASN A 433 -6.90 -38.12 -13.26
C ASN A 433 -6.18 -36.78 -13.58
N ARG A 434 -5.09 -36.80 -14.35
CA ARG A 434 -4.44 -35.61 -14.90
C ARG A 434 -4.98 -35.30 -16.29
N VAL A 435 -5.09 -34.03 -16.62
CA VAL A 435 -5.54 -33.56 -17.94
C VAL A 435 -4.30 -33.34 -18.81
N THR A 436 -4.31 -33.83 -20.05
CA THR A 436 -3.17 -33.72 -20.98
C THR A 436 -3.65 -33.60 -22.42
N SER A 437 -2.84 -32.98 -23.27
CA SER A 437 -3.03 -33.01 -24.72
C SER A 437 -2.43 -34.33 -25.22
N SER A 438 -3.18 -35.14 -25.95
CA SER A 438 -2.71 -36.40 -26.51
C SER A 438 -3.43 -36.77 -27.81
N PRO A 439 -2.99 -37.79 -28.56
CA PRO A 439 -3.73 -38.31 -29.70
C PRO A 439 -5.17 -38.72 -29.34
N LEU A 440 -6.04 -38.79 -30.35
CA LEU A 440 -7.46 -39.08 -30.13
C LEU A 440 -7.66 -40.48 -29.52
N THR A 441 -8.26 -40.52 -28.33
CA THR A 441 -8.62 -41.75 -27.62
C THR A 441 -10.04 -41.66 -27.04
N THR A 442 -10.56 -42.75 -26.48
CA THR A 442 -11.83 -42.73 -25.73
C THR A 442 -11.79 -41.77 -24.55
N ALA A 443 -10.61 -41.60 -23.94
CA ALA A 443 -10.37 -40.66 -22.85
C ALA A 443 -10.40 -39.19 -23.29
N SER A 444 -10.45 -38.91 -24.60
CA SER A 444 -10.58 -37.57 -25.16
C SER A 444 -12.04 -37.10 -25.34
N ILE A 445 -13.02 -37.95 -25.04
CA ILE A 445 -14.44 -37.64 -25.24
C ILE A 445 -15.01 -36.93 -24.00
N TRP A 446 -15.61 -35.76 -24.23
CA TRP A 446 -16.24 -34.92 -23.21
C TRP A 446 -17.72 -34.70 -23.49
N THR A 447 -18.53 -34.58 -22.45
CA THR A 447 -19.93 -34.17 -22.53
C THR A 447 -20.05 -32.74 -22.01
N LEU A 448 -20.69 -31.85 -22.77
CA LEU A 448 -20.89 -30.46 -22.39
C LEU A 448 -22.18 -30.25 -21.58
N GLU A 449 -22.05 -29.85 -20.31
CA GLU A 449 -23.17 -29.59 -19.42
C GLU A 449 -23.38 -28.08 -19.21
N ILE A 450 -24.47 -27.50 -19.76
CA ILE A 450 -24.84 -26.10 -19.52
C ILE A 450 -25.41 -25.96 -18.11
N VAL A 451 -24.77 -25.12 -17.29
CA VAL A 451 -25.12 -24.93 -15.88
C VAL A 451 -26.02 -23.70 -15.72
N THR A 452 -25.50 -22.54 -16.11
CA THR A 452 -26.16 -21.24 -15.94
C THR A 452 -25.85 -20.35 -17.12
N ASP A 453 -26.72 -19.39 -17.40
CA ASP A 453 -26.53 -18.37 -18.41
C ASP A 453 -27.05 -17.03 -17.91
N ILE A 454 -26.29 -15.95 -18.16
CA ILE A 454 -26.64 -14.60 -17.70
C ILE A 454 -27.83 -14.02 -18.48
N LEU A 455 -27.95 -14.32 -19.78
CA LEU A 455 -29.04 -13.86 -20.65
C LEU A 455 -30.28 -14.77 -20.60
N GLY A 456 -30.17 -15.93 -19.94
CA GLY A 456 -31.22 -16.94 -19.87
C GLY A 456 -30.75 -18.27 -20.45
N LYS A 457 -31.17 -19.37 -19.81
CA LYS A 457 -30.69 -20.71 -20.16
C LYS A 457 -31.29 -21.14 -21.50
N GLU A 458 -30.43 -21.44 -22.46
CA GLU A 458 -30.78 -21.99 -23.76
C GLU A 458 -30.15 -23.38 -23.95
N HIS A 459 -30.58 -24.09 -24.99
CA HIS A 459 -29.94 -25.34 -25.38
C HIS A 459 -28.53 -25.11 -25.93
N ASN A 460 -28.30 -24.00 -26.63
CA ASN A 460 -27.06 -23.70 -27.30
C ASN A 460 -26.14 -22.84 -26.42
N VAL A 461 -24.84 -23.07 -26.55
CA VAL A 461 -23.81 -22.30 -25.83
C VAL A 461 -23.67 -20.92 -26.46
N LYS A 462 -23.76 -19.89 -25.61
CA LYS A 462 -23.53 -18.49 -25.94
C LYS A 462 -22.16 -18.02 -25.44
N THR A 463 -21.43 -17.32 -26.29
CA THR A 463 -20.10 -16.74 -25.96
C THR A 463 -20.22 -15.77 -24.78
N LEU A 464 -19.26 -15.72 -23.84
CA LEU A 464 -19.26 -14.85 -22.63
C LEU A 464 -20.30 -15.13 -21.54
N THR A 465 -21.53 -15.51 -21.89
CA THR A 465 -22.68 -15.53 -20.96
C THR A 465 -23.01 -16.92 -20.42
N THR A 466 -22.82 -17.97 -21.23
CA THR A 466 -23.03 -19.34 -20.79
C THR A 466 -21.86 -19.83 -19.95
N ARG A 467 -22.18 -20.39 -18.78
CA ARG A 467 -21.25 -21.19 -17.97
C ARG A 467 -21.60 -22.65 -18.08
N PHE A 468 -20.63 -23.46 -18.52
CA PHE A 468 -20.79 -24.89 -18.73
C PHE A 468 -19.68 -25.67 -18.02
N ARG A 469 -19.86 -26.99 -17.93
CA ARG A 469 -18.86 -27.94 -17.47
C ARG A 469 -18.54 -28.92 -18.57
N LEU A 470 -17.31 -29.40 -18.61
CA LEU A 470 -16.89 -30.50 -19.48
C LEU A 470 -16.72 -31.74 -18.61
N LYS A 471 -17.55 -32.76 -18.85
CA LYS A 471 -17.50 -34.04 -18.15
C LYS A 471 -16.85 -35.09 -19.04
N ASN A 472 -15.74 -35.67 -18.61
CA ASN A 472 -15.09 -36.76 -19.34
C ASN A 472 -15.98 -38.01 -19.32
N VAL A 473 -16.16 -38.66 -20.47
CA VAL A 473 -17.08 -39.80 -20.61
C VAL A 473 -16.54 -41.06 -19.95
N GLU A 474 -15.24 -41.32 -20.08
CA GLU A 474 -14.60 -42.54 -19.58
C GLU A 474 -14.41 -42.50 -18.06
N SER A 475 -13.81 -41.42 -17.54
CA SER A 475 -13.48 -41.28 -16.12
C SER A 475 -14.62 -40.70 -15.27
N GLY A 476 -15.62 -40.06 -15.90
CA GLY A 476 -16.76 -39.43 -15.23
C GLY A 476 -16.43 -38.17 -14.42
N CYS A 477 -15.19 -37.64 -14.50
CA CYS A 477 -14.77 -36.42 -13.83
C CYS A 477 -14.97 -35.17 -14.69
N TYR A 478 -14.88 -33.99 -14.07
CA TYR A 478 -15.06 -32.68 -14.70
C TYR A 478 -13.72 -31.97 -14.85
N LEU A 479 -13.54 -31.29 -15.98
CA LEU A 479 -12.41 -30.40 -16.21
C LEU A 479 -12.44 -29.24 -15.21
N SER A 480 -11.38 -29.07 -14.44
CA SER A 480 -11.30 -28.07 -13.36
C SER A 480 -9.97 -27.34 -13.37
N SER A 481 -10.02 -26.02 -13.20
CA SER A 481 -8.84 -25.21 -12.95
C SER A 481 -8.60 -25.09 -11.44
N SER A 482 -7.55 -25.76 -10.95
CA SER A 482 -7.15 -25.78 -9.54
C SER A 482 -6.76 -24.39 -9.02
N ASN A 483 -6.75 -24.17 -7.70
CA ASN A 483 -6.23 -22.92 -7.10
C ASN A 483 -4.70 -22.92 -6.94
N ASN A 484 -4.04 -24.01 -7.35
CA ASN A 484 -2.59 -24.12 -7.33
C ASN A 484 -2.00 -23.78 -8.70
N ASN A 485 -0.73 -23.41 -8.69
CA ASN A 485 0.08 -23.29 -9.89
C ASN A 485 1.06 -24.46 -9.95
N TYR A 486 1.44 -24.86 -11.16
CA TYR A 486 2.56 -25.77 -11.33
C TYR A 486 3.86 -25.10 -10.88
N PRO A 487 4.87 -25.88 -10.48
CA PRO A 487 6.22 -25.36 -10.25
C PRO A 487 6.88 -24.83 -11.52
N SER A 488 8.16 -24.44 -11.41
CA SER A 488 8.97 -23.89 -12.52
C SER A 488 8.98 -24.75 -13.79
N TRP A 489 8.87 -26.08 -13.70
CA TRP A 489 8.77 -26.98 -14.86
C TRP A 489 7.48 -26.79 -15.69
N GLY A 490 6.43 -26.23 -15.09
CA GLY A 490 5.17 -25.85 -15.73
C GLY A 490 5.02 -24.34 -15.81
N TYR A 491 6.15 -23.61 -15.85
CA TYR A 491 6.24 -22.16 -16.02
C TYR A 491 5.44 -21.34 -15.01
N ASN A 492 5.21 -21.87 -13.79
CA ASN A 492 4.37 -21.24 -12.77
C ASN A 492 2.93 -20.92 -13.24
N GLN A 493 2.45 -21.63 -14.26
CA GLN A 493 1.10 -21.50 -14.80
C GLN A 493 0.08 -22.25 -13.93
N GLY A 494 -1.20 -21.91 -14.06
CA GLY A 494 -2.24 -22.51 -13.23
C GLY A 494 -2.48 -23.98 -13.56
N GLU A 495 -2.74 -24.78 -12.52
CA GLU A 495 -2.93 -26.23 -12.64
C GLU A 495 -4.33 -26.58 -13.17
N VAL A 496 -4.41 -27.54 -14.10
CA VAL A 496 -5.67 -28.09 -14.64
C VAL A 496 -5.78 -29.57 -14.29
N VAL A 497 -6.89 -29.95 -13.67
CA VAL A 497 -7.14 -31.32 -13.18
C VAL A 497 -8.52 -31.81 -13.57
N CYS A 498 -8.73 -33.13 -13.49
CA CYS A 498 -10.05 -33.72 -13.65
C CYS A 498 -10.58 -34.17 -12.27
N THR A 499 -11.67 -33.57 -11.80
CA THR A 499 -12.23 -33.81 -10.46
C THR A 499 -13.69 -34.26 -10.52
N LYS A 500 -14.10 -35.13 -9.60
CA LYS A 500 -15.52 -35.52 -9.47
C LYS A 500 -16.36 -34.47 -8.75
N LYS A 501 -15.74 -33.52 -8.05
CA LYS A 501 -16.43 -32.49 -7.27
C LYS A 501 -16.97 -31.39 -8.18
N LYS A 502 -18.26 -31.10 -8.12
CA LYS A 502 -18.88 -29.97 -8.82
C LYS A 502 -18.78 -28.70 -7.99
N ASP A 503 -17.85 -27.83 -8.34
CA ASP A 503 -17.68 -26.51 -7.72
C ASP A 503 -17.48 -25.41 -8.77
N VAL A 504 -17.10 -24.21 -8.34
CA VAL A 504 -16.89 -23.06 -9.25
C VAL A 504 -15.65 -23.27 -10.13
N THR A 505 -14.65 -24.05 -9.69
CA THR A 505 -13.43 -24.30 -10.46
C THR A 505 -13.65 -25.19 -11.69
N THR A 506 -14.76 -25.94 -11.71
CA THR A 506 -15.21 -26.73 -12.89
C THR A 506 -15.97 -25.93 -13.94
N LEU A 507 -16.29 -24.65 -13.66
CA LEU A 507 -17.06 -23.83 -14.59
C LEU A 507 -16.15 -23.16 -15.62
N TRP A 508 -16.53 -23.27 -16.88
CA TRP A 508 -15.86 -22.65 -18.02
C TRP A 508 -16.85 -21.81 -18.82
N ASN A 509 -16.34 -20.79 -19.48
CA ASN A 509 -17.04 -20.00 -20.48
C ASN A 509 -16.18 -19.87 -21.73
N ILE A 510 -16.81 -19.63 -22.88
CA ILE A 510 -16.08 -19.32 -24.10
C ILE A 510 -15.84 -17.81 -24.11
N GLU A 511 -14.57 -17.40 -24.23
CA GLU A 511 -14.15 -15.99 -24.15
C GLU A 511 -14.15 -15.35 -25.53
N SER A 512 -13.50 -15.96 -26.52
CA SER A 512 -13.49 -15.47 -27.90
C SER A 512 -13.86 -16.57 -28.89
N ASN A 513 -14.52 -16.15 -29.97
CA ASN A 513 -14.67 -16.90 -31.21
C ASN A 513 -14.49 -15.91 -32.39
N PRO A 514 -13.34 -15.90 -33.08
CA PRO A 514 -13.06 -14.89 -34.10
C PRO A 514 -14.15 -14.89 -35.18
N TYR A 515 -14.73 -13.71 -35.41
CA TYR A 515 -15.65 -13.46 -36.50
C TYR A 515 -14.87 -13.49 -37.83
N LYS A 516 -15.12 -14.50 -38.68
CA LYS A 516 -14.70 -14.41 -40.08
C LYS A 516 -15.67 -13.48 -40.82
N SER A 517 -15.26 -12.24 -41.00
CA SER A 517 -15.86 -11.34 -41.99
C SER A 517 -15.61 -11.92 -43.38
N ASN A 518 -16.66 -12.42 -44.04
CA ASN A 518 -16.59 -12.84 -45.45
C ASN A 518 -16.43 -11.65 -46.44
N LYS A 519 -15.98 -10.47 -46.00
CA LYS A 519 -15.84 -9.27 -46.85
C LYS A 519 -14.42 -8.96 -47.31
N GLU A 520 -13.40 -9.71 -46.88
CA GLU A 520 -11.99 -9.37 -47.19
C GLU A 520 -11.44 -9.95 -48.50
N GLU A 521 -12.20 -10.73 -49.27
CA GLU A 521 -11.70 -11.23 -50.57
C GLU A 521 -11.92 -10.27 -51.76
N HIS A 522 -12.59 -9.12 -51.59
CA HIS A 522 -12.88 -8.25 -52.75
C HIS A 522 -12.29 -6.84 -52.77
N ASN A 523 -11.68 -6.32 -51.70
CA ASN A 523 -11.09 -4.98 -51.72
C ASN A 523 -9.64 -5.00 -51.20
N LYS A 524 -8.74 -5.62 -51.96
CA LYS A 524 -7.30 -5.37 -51.88
C LYS A 524 -6.85 -4.71 -53.17
N GLU A 525 -7.17 -3.44 -53.32
CA GLU A 525 -6.41 -2.48 -54.12
C GLU A 525 -7.07 -1.11 -53.92
N SER A 526 -6.25 -0.09 -53.65
CA SER A 526 -6.61 1.31 -53.30
C SER A 526 -7.13 1.56 -51.87
N ASN A 527 -6.21 1.88 -50.96
CA ASN A 527 -6.22 3.12 -50.18
C ASN A 527 -5.12 3.06 -49.11
N GLN A 528 -3.91 3.46 -49.50
CA GLN A 528 -2.74 3.55 -48.62
C GLN A 528 -2.38 5.01 -48.26
N GLU A 529 -3.26 5.99 -48.48
CA GLU A 529 -2.93 7.42 -48.32
C GLU A 529 -3.94 8.27 -47.51
N SER A 530 -4.65 7.71 -46.52
CA SER A 530 -5.60 8.53 -45.72
C SER A 530 -5.64 8.23 -44.22
N MET A 531 -4.54 7.73 -43.63
CA MET A 531 -4.49 7.41 -42.19
C MET A 531 -3.86 8.49 -41.29
N GLN A 532 -3.68 9.74 -41.76
CA GLN A 532 -2.93 10.74 -40.98
C GLN A 532 -3.62 12.06 -40.62
N GLU A 533 -4.93 12.25 -40.84
CA GLU A 533 -5.54 13.56 -40.53
C GLU A 533 -6.80 13.60 -39.64
N HIS A 534 -7.31 12.49 -39.09
CA HIS A 534 -8.53 12.55 -38.26
C HIS A 534 -8.30 12.09 -36.82
N ILE A 535 -7.47 12.84 -36.09
CA ILE A 535 -7.48 12.87 -34.61
C ILE A 535 -7.84 14.28 -34.18
N LYS A 536 -9.13 14.61 -34.26
CA LYS A 536 -9.79 15.69 -33.52
C LYS A 536 -11.30 15.55 -33.75
N GLU A 537 -12.03 15.76 -32.66
CA GLU A 537 -13.49 15.67 -32.52
C GLU A 537 -14.03 14.27 -32.23
N GLY A 538 -14.59 14.15 -31.02
CA GLY A 538 -15.22 12.95 -30.51
C GLY A 538 -16.57 12.71 -31.16
N ASN A 539 -16.55 12.10 -32.34
CA ASN A 539 -17.74 11.50 -32.95
C ASN A 539 -17.70 9.97 -32.77
N ASP A 540 -18.86 9.45 -32.37
CA ASP A 540 -19.21 8.05 -32.14
C ASP A 540 -19.19 7.18 -33.42
N GLU A 541 -18.16 7.29 -34.27
CA GLU A 541 -18.06 6.54 -35.54
C GLU A 541 -17.26 5.23 -35.43
N ASN A 542 -16.59 4.98 -34.30
CA ASN A 542 -15.99 3.66 -33.99
C ASN A 542 -17.03 2.57 -33.66
N LEU A 543 -18.33 2.85 -33.85
CA LEU A 543 -19.45 1.92 -33.63
C LEU A 543 -19.66 0.89 -34.77
N GLN A 544 -18.92 0.98 -35.87
CA GLN A 544 -19.13 0.12 -37.05
C GLN A 544 -18.46 -1.26 -37.01
N LEU A 545 -17.61 -1.55 -36.02
CA LEU A 545 -16.97 -2.88 -35.86
C LEU A 545 -17.79 -3.86 -34.98
N VAL A 546 -19.00 -3.51 -34.57
CA VAL A 546 -19.80 -4.33 -33.64
C VAL A 546 -20.64 -5.35 -34.42
N ASN A 547 -20.46 -6.65 -34.15
CA ASN A 547 -21.38 -7.68 -34.65
C ASN A 547 -22.81 -7.34 -34.17
N PRO A 548 -23.75 -7.02 -35.08
CA PRO A 548 -25.10 -6.61 -34.70
C PRO A 548 -25.86 -7.69 -33.92
N GLU A 549 -25.50 -8.97 -34.07
CA GLU A 549 -26.18 -10.10 -33.44
C GLU A 549 -25.90 -10.25 -31.93
N TYR A 550 -24.83 -9.65 -31.40
CA TYR A 550 -24.45 -9.79 -29.98
C TYR A 550 -24.39 -8.50 -29.18
N ARG A 551 -25.17 -7.50 -29.60
CA ARG A 551 -25.34 -6.20 -28.90
C ARG A 551 -25.90 -6.35 -27.47
N GLU A 552 -26.71 -7.38 -27.21
CA GLU A 552 -27.34 -7.62 -25.91
C GLU A 552 -26.33 -7.75 -24.76
N VAL A 553 -25.15 -8.37 -25.01
CA VAL A 553 -24.12 -8.55 -23.97
C VAL A 553 -23.46 -7.24 -23.58
N ARG A 554 -23.27 -6.31 -24.52
CA ARG A 554 -22.73 -4.99 -24.21
C ARG A 554 -23.71 -4.17 -23.37
N ASN A 555 -25.01 -4.40 -23.56
CA ASN A 555 -26.09 -3.75 -22.81
C ASN A 555 -26.34 -4.36 -21.43
N LEU A 556 -25.81 -5.56 -21.13
CA LEU A 556 -25.87 -6.11 -19.77
C LEU A 556 -25.23 -5.12 -18.81
N GLN A 557 -25.98 -4.64 -17.81
CA GLN A 557 -25.41 -3.87 -16.73
C GLN A 557 -24.79 -4.83 -15.71
N THR A 558 -23.50 -4.68 -15.43
CA THR A 558 -22.87 -5.35 -14.28
C THR A 558 -22.58 -4.33 -13.21
N PHE A 559 -22.81 -4.73 -11.96
CA PHE A 559 -22.57 -3.88 -10.82
C PHE A 559 -21.06 -3.66 -10.64
N PHE A 560 -20.67 -2.40 -10.38
CA PHE A 560 -19.29 -2.02 -10.02
C PHE A 560 -18.68 -2.94 -8.95
N ILE A 561 -19.49 -3.30 -7.94
CA ILE A 561 -19.08 -4.16 -6.83
C ILE A 561 -18.54 -5.51 -7.33
N SER A 562 -19.11 -6.07 -8.40
CA SER A 562 -18.62 -7.31 -8.99
C SER A 562 -17.20 -7.16 -9.54
N HIS A 563 -16.93 -6.08 -10.27
CA HIS A 563 -15.59 -5.82 -10.81
C HIS A 563 -14.59 -5.48 -9.70
N PHE A 564 -15.02 -4.70 -8.71
CA PHE A 564 -14.22 -4.35 -7.55
C PHE A 564 -13.79 -5.61 -6.76
N LEU A 565 -14.73 -6.50 -6.44
CA LEU A 565 -14.45 -7.74 -5.73
C LEU A 565 -13.58 -8.69 -6.56
N HIS A 566 -13.83 -8.80 -7.87
CA HIS A 566 -13.02 -9.62 -8.76
C HIS A 566 -11.58 -9.10 -8.79
N LEU A 567 -11.37 -7.81 -9.09
CA LEU A 567 -10.04 -7.21 -9.15
C LEU A 567 -9.29 -7.37 -7.81
N ASN A 568 -9.92 -7.06 -6.67
CA ASN A 568 -9.26 -7.22 -5.36
C ASN A 568 -8.95 -8.69 -5.03
N THR A 569 -9.77 -9.64 -5.50
CA THR A 569 -9.47 -11.07 -5.36
C THR A 569 -8.26 -11.46 -6.22
N SER A 570 -8.20 -11.00 -7.48
CA SER A 570 -7.04 -11.22 -8.35
C SER A 570 -5.78 -10.62 -7.75
N MET A 571 -5.86 -9.38 -7.23
CA MET A 571 -4.75 -8.73 -6.50
C MET A 571 -4.26 -9.58 -5.31
N PHE A 572 -5.19 -10.18 -4.55
CA PHE A 572 -4.85 -11.00 -3.39
C PHE A 572 -4.16 -12.30 -3.79
N LEU A 573 -4.70 -12.98 -4.81
CA LEU A 573 -4.16 -14.24 -5.30
C LEU A 573 -2.77 -14.04 -5.94
N THR A 574 -2.58 -13.01 -6.77
CA THR A 574 -1.26 -12.69 -7.34
C THR A 574 -0.26 -12.28 -6.26
N ASN A 575 -0.69 -11.51 -5.25
CA ASN A 575 0.20 -11.17 -4.14
C ASN A 575 0.63 -12.42 -3.35
N LYS A 576 -0.27 -13.40 -3.19
CA LYS A 576 0.03 -14.69 -2.56
C LYS A 576 0.97 -15.56 -3.40
N SER A 577 0.97 -15.42 -4.73
CA SER A 577 1.80 -16.23 -5.63
C SER A 577 3.26 -15.79 -5.72
N PHE A 578 3.64 -14.63 -5.15
CA PHE A 578 5.04 -14.18 -5.09
C PHE A 578 5.86 -14.93 -4.03
N THR A 579 5.80 -16.27 -4.02
CA THR A 579 6.53 -17.11 -3.08
C THR A 579 8.03 -17.02 -3.31
N GLN A 580 8.79 -17.08 -2.22
CA GLN A 580 10.24 -16.95 -2.28
C GLN A 580 10.88 -18.23 -2.86
N GLU A 581 11.59 -18.12 -3.99
CA GLU A 581 12.35 -19.22 -4.59
C GLU A 581 13.86 -18.94 -4.48
N LYS A 582 14.50 -19.59 -3.51
CA LYS A 582 15.90 -19.29 -3.13
C LYS A 582 16.90 -19.43 -4.28
N ASP A 583 16.61 -20.30 -5.24
CA ASP A 583 17.54 -20.64 -6.33
C ASP A 583 17.36 -19.73 -7.56
N LEU A 584 16.23 -19.02 -7.67
CA LEU A 584 15.92 -18.12 -8.80
C LEU A 584 16.09 -16.64 -8.45
N GLU A 585 16.23 -16.32 -7.17
CA GLU A 585 16.24 -14.93 -6.72
C GLU A 585 17.61 -14.25 -6.88
N PRO A 586 17.66 -13.06 -7.49
CA PRO A 586 18.87 -12.27 -7.52
C PRO A 586 19.25 -11.88 -6.09
N VAL A 587 20.33 -12.52 -5.59
CA VAL A 587 20.86 -12.40 -4.22
C VAL A 587 21.01 -10.95 -3.77
N ARG A 588 21.18 -10.00 -4.70
CA ARG A 588 21.49 -8.59 -4.43
C ARG A 588 20.30 -7.64 -4.44
N LEU A 589 19.11 -8.13 -4.84
CA LEU A 589 17.89 -7.34 -4.82
C LEU A 589 17.04 -7.68 -3.60
N VAL A 590 16.86 -8.97 -3.35
CA VAL A 590 16.04 -9.46 -2.24
C VAL A 590 16.81 -9.33 -0.92
N SER A 591 16.10 -9.00 0.16
CA SER A 591 16.69 -8.85 1.50
C SER A 591 15.74 -9.37 2.57
N LYS A 592 16.31 -9.84 3.67
CA LYS A 592 15.54 -10.43 4.79
C LYS A 592 15.28 -9.40 5.89
N PRO A 593 14.17 -9.54 6.66
CA PRO A 593 13.86 -8.60 7.74
C PRO A 593 15.01 -8.36 8.71
N ILE A 594 15.71 -9.42 9.14
CA ILE A 594 16.85 -9.33 10.04
C ILE A 594 17.99 -8.46 9.50
N GLU A 595 18.17 -8.42 8.18
CA GLU A 595 19.24 -7.67 7.51
C GLU A 595 18.97 -6.16 7.52
N TRP A 596 17.69 -5.76 7.59
CA TRP A 596 17.30 -4.36 7.65
C TRP A 596 17.68 -3.75 8.99
N PHE A 597 17.44 -4.46 10.10
CA PHE A 597 17.75 -3.95 11.44
C PHE A 597 19.23 -3.68 11.65
N ILE A 598 20.09 -4.60 11.18
CA ILE A 598 21.55 -4.48 11.30
C ILE A 598 22.20 -3.69 10.16
N LEU A 599 21.42 -3.19 9.19
CA LEU A 599 21.89 -2.52 7.97
C LEU A 599 22.96 -3.35 7.25
N ARG A 600 22.69 -4.65 7.03
CA ARG A 600 23.67 -5.57 6.41
C ARG A 600 23.92 -5.22 4.94
N ARG A 601 22.85 -4.92 4.21
CA ARG A 601 22.89 -4.60 2.77
C ARG A 601 21.82 -3.58 2.45
N GLY A 602 22.07 -2.79 1.41
CA GLY A 602 21.08 -1.93 0.79
C GLY A 602 20.39 -2.61 -0.40
N LEU A 603 19.87 -1.78 -1.30
CA LEU A 603 19.26 -2.21 -2.55
C LEU A 603 19.99 -1.58 -3.73
N ARG A 604 20.46 -2.42 -4.64
CA ARG A 604 20.99 -1.99 -5.93
C ARG A 604 19.84 -1.59 -6.84
N MET A 605 19.83 -0.32 -7.28
CA MET A 605 18.70 0.25 -8.03
C MET A 605 18.92 0.23 -9.55
N THR A 606 20.17 0.04 -10.00
CA THR A 606 20.53 0.10 -11.43
C THR A 606 21.50 -1.01 -11.83
N GLY A 607 21.64 -1.22 -13.14
CA GLY A 607 22.82 -1.86 -13.72
C GLY A 607 24.12 -1.18 -13.27
N TRP A 608 25.22 -1.93 -13.20
CA TRP A 608 26.55 -1.46 -12.79
C TRP A 608 27.50 -1.59 -13.98
N SER A 609 27.09 -1.03 -15.13
CA SER A 609 28.01 -0.81 -16.25
C SER A 609 28.98 0.32 -15.90
N THR A 610 30.17 0.36 -16.48
CA THR A 610 31.17 1.40 -16.18
C THR A 610 30.72 2.79 -16.62
N GLU A 611 29.89 2.89 -17.66
CA GLU A 611 29.56 4.12 -18.39
C GLU A 611 28.49 5.00 -17.71
N ARG A 612 27.57 4.42 -16.93
CA ARG A 612 26.42 5.15 -16.36
C ARG A 612 26.55 5.39 -14.86
N PRO A 613 25.92 6.42 -14.27
CA PRO A 613 25.85 6.58 -12.83
C PRO A 613 25.09 5.43 -12.16
N LYS A 614 25.56 4.99 -11.00
CA LYS A 614 25.00 3.88 -10.23
C LYS A 614 24.26 4.42 -9.01
N PHE A 615 23.13 3.81 -8.69
CA PHE A 615 22.35 4.17 -7.51
C PHE A 615 22.23 2.97 -6.58
N TYR A 616 22.52 3.20 -5.29
CA TYR A 616 22.47 2.19 -4.26
C TYR A 616 21.75 2.75 -3.04
N MET A 617 20.55 2.24 -2.78
CA MET A 617 19.75 2.68 -1.66
C MET A 617 20.28 2.07 -0.37
N PHE A 618 20.90 2.91 0.46
CA PHE A 618 21.46 2.52 1.74
C PHE A 618 21.11 3.57 2.79
N GLY A 619 20.86 3.13 4.02
CA GLY A 619 20.55 4.01 5.14
C GLY A 619 21.76 4.82 5.60
N ASN A 620 21.53 5.98 6.22
CA ASN A 620 22.56 6.70 6.95
C ASN A 620 22.93 5.87 8.20
N PRO A 621 24.15 5.32 8.30
CA PRO A 621 24.50 4.38 9.38
C PRO A 621 24.27 4.93 10.78
N ILE A 622 24.52 6.23 10.97
CA ILE A 622 24.44 6.87 12.28
C ILE A 622 22.98 7.00 12.71
N SER A 623 22.13 7.56 11.85
CA SER A 623 20.68 7.68 12.10
C SER A 623 20.04 6.30 12.24
N TRP A 624 20.43 5.35 11.38
CA TRP A 624 19.87 4.00 11.33
C TRP A 624 20.15 3.21 12.62
N TYR A 625 21.42 3.10 13.04
CA TYR A 625 21.76 2.38 14.26
C TYR A 625 21.25 3.08 15.51
N LEU A 626 21.37 4.41 15.57
CA LEU A 626 20.88 5.18 16.71
C LEU A 626 19.37 4.99 16.91
N SER A 627 18.58 5.10 15.85
CA SER A 627 17.13 4.94 15.91
C SER A 627 16.75 3.53 16.35
N ASN A 628 17.37 2.50 15.77
CA ASN A 628 17.12 1.09 16.12
C ASN A 628 17.52 0.75 17.56
N ILE A 629 18.56 1.40 18.10
CA ILE A 629 18.90 1.27 19.52
C ILE A 629 17.88 2.02 20.39
N CYS A 630 17.51 3.25 20.04
CA CYS A 630 16.55 4.05 20.80
C CYS A 630 15.17 3.39 20.90
N VAL A 631 14.70 2.72 19.83
CA VAL A 631 13.37 2.11 19.80
C VAL A 631 13.27 0.91 20.75
N LEU A 632 14.40 0.25 21.04
CA LEU A 632 14.50 -0.82 22.05
C LEU A 632 14.76 -0.29 23.47
N ILE A 633 15.57 0.77 23.61
CA ILE A 633 15.90 1.36 24.92
C ILE A 633 14.71 2.15 25.50
N GLY A 634 13.89 2.80 24.66
CA GLY A 634 12.74 3.59 25.10
C GLY A 634 11.79 2.82 26.05
N PRO A 635 11.30 1.63 25.68
CA PRO A 635 10.51 0.77 26.56
C PRO A 635 11.22 0.41 27.87
N LEU A 636 12.53 0.16 27.85
CA LEU A 636 13.31 -0.15 29.05
C LEU A 636 13.36 1.05 30.02
N ILE A 637 13.56 2.27 29.50
CA ILE A 637 13.50 3.50 30.28
C ILE A 637 12.11 3.66 30.93
N LEU A 638 11.04 3.43 30.16
CA LEU A 638 9.67 3.50 30.66
C LEU A 638 9.42 2.43 31.75
N LEU A 639 9.92 1.21 31.58
CA LEU A 639 9.82 0.14 32.56
C LEU A 639 10.49 0.53 33.88
N ILE A 640 11.72 1.04 33.82
CA ILE A 640 12.46 1.51 35.01
C ILE A 640 11.72 2.65 35.71
N LYS A 641 11.24 3.66 34.95
CA LYS A 641 10.42 4.75 35.49
C LYS A 641 9.16 4.22 36.18
N THR A 642 8.47 3.28 35.57
CA THR A 642 7.25 2.66 36.11
C THR A 642 7.54 1.93 37.43
N ILE A 643 8.64 1.17 37.51
CA ILE A 643 9.05 0.48 38.74
C ILE A 643 9.36 1.49 39.85
N LYS A 644 10.10 2.56 39.55
CA LYS A 644 10.41 3.64 40.53
C LYS A 644 9.15 4.30 41.08
N ILE A 645 8.17 4.60 40.21
CA ILE A 645 6.88 5.19 40.63
C ILE A 645 6.09 4.19 41.47
N LYS A 646 6.04 2.91 41.07
CA LYS A 646 5.34 1.89 41.86
C LYS A 646 6.00 1.67 43.23
N ARG A 647 7.32 1.79 43.39
CA ARG A 647 7.98 1.58 44.69
C ARG A 647 7.80 2.72 45.69
N ASN A 648 7.46 3.94 45.26
CA ASN A 648 7.33 5.11 46.13
C ASN A 648 5.88 5.62 46.18
N LEU A 649 5.21 5.48 47.33
CA LEU A 649 3.82 5.89 47.55
C LEU A 649 3.56 7.38 47.27
N LYS A 650 4.51 8.27 47.61
CA LYS A 650 4.38 9.72 47.35
C LYS A 650 4.34 10.02 45.84
N ASN A 651 5.12 9.27 45.05
CA ASN A 651 5.14 9.40 43.59
C ASN A 651 3.88 8.84 42.91
N ARG A 652 3.17 7.90 43.56
CA ARG A 652 1.90 7.36 43.03
C ARG A 652 0.76 8.37 43.13
N LEU A 653 0.76 9.19 44.18
CA LEU A 653 -0.29 10.17 44.44
C LEU A 653 -0.10 11.46 43.64
N ASP A 654 1.14 11.81 43.30
CA ASP A 654 1.46 13.03 42.53
C ASP A 654 0.76 13.02 41.15
N PRO A 655 -0.16 13.97 40.90
CA PRO A 655 -0.89 14.07 39.64
C PRO A 655 -0.01 14.44 38.44
N THR A 656 1.07 15.19 38.66
CA THR A 656 2.03 15.60 37.62
C THR A 656 2.83 14.39 37.13
N ILE A 657 3.27 13.53 38.06
CA ILE A 657 3.99 12.29 37.74
C ILE A 657 3.08 11.33 36.96
N ARG A 658 1.81 11.20 37.37
CA ARG A 658 0.82 10.37 36.67
C ARG A 658 0.54 10.84 35.23
N HIS A 659 0.45 12.14 35.03
CA HIS A 659 0.29 12.71 33.69
C HIS A 659 1.53 12.45 32.82
N ASN A 660 2.73 12.69 33.34
CA ASN A 660 3.99 12.47 32.63
C ASN A 660 4.19 11.00 32.25
N ILE A 661 3.85 10.05 33.13
CA ILE A 661 3.96 8.63 32.80
C ILE A 661 2.94 8.20 31.76
N ALA A 662 1.70 8.72 31.79
CA ALA A 662 0.70 8.45 30.76
C ALA A 662 1.13 8.94 29.37
N ARG A 663 1.76 10.13 29.32
CA ARG A 663 2.42 10.63 28.12
C ARG A 663 3.53 9.69 27.64
N ASP A 664 4.40 9.26 28.54
CA ASP A 664 5.50 8.36 28.20
C ASP A 664 4.99 7.00 27.67
N TYR A 665 3.91 6.44 28.24
CA TYR A 665 3.22 5.26 27.69
C TYR A 665 2.70 5.50 26.26
N LEU A 666 2.07 6.65 26.01
CA LEU A 666 1.58 7.01 24.69
C LEU A 666 2.74 7.15 23.69
N CYS A 667 3.85 7.80 24.07
CA CYS A 667 5.04 7.92 23.22
C CYS A 667 5.62 6.55 22.87
N ILE A 668 5.79 5.64 23.84
CA ILE A 668 6.31 4.30 23.57
C ILE A 668 5.37 3.49 22.67
N TYR A 669 4.05 3.61 22.87
CA TYR A 669 3.08 3.00 21.95
C TYR A 669 3.25 3.54 20.53
N LEU A 670 3.31 4.86 20.36
CA LEU A 670 3.36 5.49 19.05
C LEU A 670 4.67 5.20 18.31
N PHE A 671 5.80 5.11 19.02
CA PHE A 671 7.13 4.90 18.44
C PHE A 671 7.47 3.41 18.37
N THR A 672 7.65 2.74 19.51
CA THR A 672 8.00 1.31 19.53
C THR A 672 6.86 0.44 19.03
N GLY A 673 5.61 0.73 19.39
CA GLY A 673 4.45 0.00 18.87
C GLY A 673 4.26 0.20 17.37
N GLY A 674 4.48 1.42 16.87
CA GLY A 674 4.50 1.72 15.44
C GLY A 674 5.58 0.93 14.69
N TRP A 675 6.80 0.90 15.23
CA TRP A 675 7.91 0.10 14.69
C TRP A 675 7.60 -1.40 14.68
N LEU A 676 7.12 -1.97 15.79
CA LEU A 676 6.77 -3.39 15.89
C LEU A 676 5.72 -3.78 14.84
N LEU A 677 4.65 -3.01 14.71
CA LEU A 677 3.56 -3.29 13.77
C LEU A 677 3.98 -3.20 12.31
N HIS A 678 5.00 -2.40 11.99
CA HIS A 678 5.51 -2.25 10.62
C HIS A 678 6.78 -3.08 10.35
N TYR A 679 7.28 -3.84 11.32
CA TYR A 679 8.49 -4.65 11.16
C TYR A 679 8.24 -6.14 11.39
N ILE A 680 7.62 -6.51 12.51
CA ILE A 680 7.41 -7.90 12.90
C ILE A 680 6.62 -8.73 11.88
N PRO A 681 5.55 -8.21 11.22
CA PRO A 681 4.82 -9.00 10.23
C PRO A 681 5.70 -9.55 9.11
N PHE A 682 6.77 -8.84 8.72
CA PHE A 682 7.64 -9.29 7.63
C PHE A 682 8.44 -10.55 7.95
N PHE A 683 8.57 -10.96 9.22
CA PHE A 683 9.18 -12.24 9.59
C PHE A 683 8.28 -13.45 9.27
N PHE A 684 6.98 -13.22 9.12
CA PHE A 684 5.97 -14.27 8.89
C PHE A 684 5.42 -14.27 7.46
N VAL A 685 5.87 -13.32 6.63
CA VAL A 685 5.43 -13.16 5.25
C VAL A 685 6.35 -13.99 4.35
N GLY A 686 5.80 -15.06 3.76
CA GLY A 686 6.51 -16.00 2.88
C GLY A 686 6.67 -15.54 1.43
N ARG A 687 6.76 -14.23 1.17
CA ARG A 687 6.89 -13.66 -0.17
C ARG A 687 8.23 -12.93 -0.34
N VAL A 688 8.58 -12.55 -1.58
CA VAL A 688 9.77 -11.74 -1.86
C VAL A 688 9.75 -10.39 -1.12
N LEU A 689 10.86 -10.03 -0.45
CA LEU A 689 10.99 -8.80 0.32
C LEU A 689 12.22 -7.99 -0.09
N TYR A 690 12.08 -6.66 -0.03
CA TYR A 690 13.10 -5.69 -0.43
C TYR A 690 13.41 -4.71 0.71
N PHE A 691 14.59 -4.10 0.67
CA PHE A 691 15.09 -3.20 1.72
C PHE A 691 14.13 -2.05 2.05
N HIS A 692 13.42 -1.51 1.05
CA HIS A 692 12.48 -0.40 1.23
C HIS A 692 11.26 -0.73 2.10
N HIS A 693 10.93 -2.02 2.31
CA HIS A 693 9.82 -2.42 3.16
C HIS A 693 10.03 -2.01 4.62
N TYR A 694 11.28 -1.76 5.04
CA TYR A 694 11.59 -1.32 6.40
C TYR A 694 11.30 0.17 6.64
N PHE A 695 11.13 1.00 5.60
CA PHE A 695 11.06 2.46 5.80
C PHE A 695 9.89 2.96 6.66
N PRO A 696 8.67 2.39 6.58
CA PRO A 696 7.63 2.73 7.54
C PRO A 696 8.03 2.43 8.98
N ALA A 697 8.73 1.32 9.24
CA ALA A 697 9.27 1.01 10.57
C ALA A 697 10.40 1.97 10.96
N LEU A 698 11.33 2.27 10.05
CA LEU A 698 12.41 3.24 10.27
C LEU A 698 11.88 4.62 10.67
N PHE A 699 10.78 5.09 10.06
CA PHE A 699 10.12 6.34 10.45
C PHE A 699 9.78 6.35 11.96
N PHE A 700 9.12 5.29 12.45
CA PHE A 700 8.80 5.17 13.87
C PHE A 700 10.04 4.97 14.77
N SER A 701 11.05 4.26 14.24
CA SER A 701 12.35 4.10 14.90
C SER A 701 13.03 5.46 15.12
N ILE A 702 13.07 6.32 14.10
CA ILE A 702 13.67 7.65 14.20
C ILE A 702 12.87 8.53 15.16
N LEU A 703 11.54 8.46 15.17
CA LEU A 703 10.73 9.17 16.18
C LEU A 703 11.10 8.77 17.62
N SER A 704 11.50 7.52 17.87
CA SER A 704 11.90 7.05 19.20
C SER A 704 13.13 7.78 19.76
N THR A 705 14.00 8.31 18.90
CA THR A 705 15.18 9.10 19.32
C THR A 705 14.78 10.32 20.14
N SER A 706 13.63 10.93 19.83
CA SER A 706 13.09 12.08 20.57
C SER A 706 12.85 11.74 22.04
N TYR A 707 12.36 10.53 22.33
CA TYR A 707 12.04 10.11 23.70
C TYR A 707 13.29 9.83 24.55
N VAL A 708 14.32 9.23 23.95
CA VAL A 708 15.57 8.89 24.62
C VAL A 708 16.47 10.13 24.80
N LEU A 709 16.55 10.99 23.78
CA LEU A 709 17.48 12.12 23.75
C LEU A 709 16.87 13.45 24.24
N GLN A 710 15.61 13.47 24.70
CA GLN A 710 14.91 14.69 25.12
C GLN A 710 15.65 15.54 26.17
N HIS A 711 16.49 14.93 27.00
CA HIS A 711 17.23 15.61 28.08
C HIS A 711 18.72 15.79 27.79
N THR A 712 19.21 15.42 26.60
CA THR A 712 20.65 15.39 26.27
C THR A 712 20.98 16.34 25.12
N ARG A 713 20.77 17.64 25.35
CA ARG A 713 20.90 18.68 24.30
C ARG A 713 22.24 18.67 23.57
N LYS A 714 23.37 18.69 24.31
CA LYS A 714 24.72 18.70 23.70
C LYS A 714 24.98 17.44 22.86
N ILE A 715 24.60 16.28 23.39
CA ILE A 715 24.73 14.99 22.70
C ILE A 715 23.87 14.96 21.44
N SER A 716 22.64 15.48 21.51
CA SER A 716 21.73 15.56 20.36
C SER A 716 22.29 16.42 19.23
N ILE A 717 22.94 17.55 19.55
CA ILE A 717 23.61 18.41 18.56
C ILE A 717 24.79 17.68 17.93
N PHE A 718 25.62 17.03 18.75
CA PHE A 718 26.77 16.27 18.27
C PHE A 718 26.34 15.12 17.34
N ILE A 719 25.32 14.35 17.74
CA ILE A 719 24.72 13.29 16.92
C ILE A 719 24.23 13.85 15.59
N LEU A 720 23.50 14.97 15.60
CA LEU A 720 23.00 15.58 14.38
C LEU A 720 24.16 16.02 13.47
N PHE A 721 25.20 16.63 14.03
CA PHE A 721 26.39 17.03 13.26
C PHE A 721 27.04 15.82 12.57
N ILE A 722 27.22 14.71 13.30
CA ILE A 722 27.76 13.47 12.75
C ILE A 722 26.81 12.85 11.71
N CYS A 723 25.49 12.91 11.93
CA CYS A 723 24.49 12.45 10.97
C CYS A 723 24.55 13.26 9.65
N ILE A 724 24.70 14.58 9.73
CA ILE A 724 24.88 15.45 8.56
C ILE A 724 26.18 15.12 7.83
N LEU A 725 27.29 14.97 8.56
CA LEU A 725 28.59 14.60 7.97
C LEU A 725 28.50 13.26 7.23
N THR A 726 27.92 12.25 7.88
CA THR A 726 27.72 10.93 7.29
C THR A 726 26.74 10.94 6.13
N PHE A 727 25.72 11.78 6.15
CA PHE A 727 24.84 11.98 5.00
C PHE A 727 25.62 12.41 3.76
N PHE A 728 26.48 13.43 3.90
CA PHE A 728 27.30 13.91 2.79
C PHE A 728 28.32 12.87 2.34
N LEU A 729 28.92 12.11 3.26
CA LEU A 729 29.82 11.00 2.92
C LEU A 729 29.10 9.93 2.09
N PHE A 730 27.90 9.50 2.48
CA PHE A 730 27.12 8.48 1.73
C PHE A 730 26.27 9.04 0.58
N SER A 731 26.23 10.36 0.42
CA SER A 731 25.43 11.04 -0.61
C SER A 731 25.71 10.58 -2.07
N PRO A 732 26.94 10.15 -2.46
CA PRO A 732 27.16 9.61 -3.80
C PRO A 732 26.30 8.37 -4.11
N LEU A 733 25.95 7.56 -3.12
CA LEU A 733 25.08 6.39 -3.32
C LEU A 733 23.63 6.79 -3.65
N THR A 734 23.20 7.94 -3.10
CA THR A 734 21.85 8.51 -3.27
C THR A 734 21.72 9.35 -4.55
N TYR A 735 22.75 10.14 -4.88
CA TYR A 735 22.74 11.10 -6.00
C TYR A 735 23.40 10.58 -7.29
N GLY A 736 23.95 9.37 -7.25
CA GLY A 736 24.59 8.70 -8.38
C GLY A 736 26.11 8.72 -8.24
N ILE A 737 26.71 7.53 -8.26
CA ILE A 737 28.16 7.33 -8.24
C ILE A 737 28.64 6.86 -9.61
N VAL A 738 29.71 7.46 -10.14
CA VAL A 738 30.24 7.08 -11.47
C VAL A 738 31.32 6.01 -11.35
N ASN A 739 32.34 6.22 -10.51
CA ASN A 739 33.41 5.25 -10.33
C ASN A 739 33.03 4.17 -9.30
N ILE A 740 32.97 2.90 -9.74
CA ILE A 740 32.64 1.74 -8.89
C ILE A 740 33.76 1.45 -7.88
N GLU A 741 35.01 1.77 -8.18
CA GLU A 741 36.12 1.54 -7.24
C GLU A 741 35.92 2.28 -5.91
N ASN A 742 35.26 3.43 -5.98
CA ASN A 742 34.91 4.22 -4.81
C ASN A 742 33.92 3.51 -3.89
N MET A 743 33.22 2.46 -4.35
CA MET A 743 32.32 1.67 -3.52
C MET A 743 33.02 1.04 -2.31
N LYS A 744 34.32 0.73 -2.44
CA LYS A 744 35.14 0.18 -1.36
C LYS A 744 35.21 1.13 -0.15
N TYR A 745 35.16 2.44 -0.37
CA TYR A 745 35.25 3.44 0.71
C TYR A 745 33.98 3.54 1.56
N PHE A 746 32.82 3.07 1.06
CA PHE A 746 31.59 3.05 1.87
C PHE A 746 31.48 1.83 2.77
N LYS A 747 32.33 0.82 2.61
CA LYS A 747 32.32 -0.38 3.44
C LYS A 747 33.04 -0.13 4.78
N TRP A 748 32.37 0.56 5.70
CA TRP A 748 32.92 0.86 7.03
C TRP A 748 32.88 -0.34 7.98
N ILE A 749 31.88 -1.21 7.81
CA ILE A 749 31.72 -2.43 8.61
C ILE A 749 31.95 -3.64 7.71
N SER A 750 32.74 -4.60 8.17
CA SER A 750 33.10 -5.80 7.39
C SER A 750 31.87 -6.64 6.98
N THR A 751 30.83 -6.63 7.82
CA THR A 751 29.55 -7.32 7.58
C THR A 751 28.68 -6.64 6.53
N TRP A 752 28.97 -5.39 6.15
CA TRP A 752 28.22 -4.72 5.09
C TRP A 752 28.51 -5.34 3.73
N ASP A 753 27.44 -5.69 3.04
CA ASP A 753 27.48 -6.34 1.74
C ASP A 753 27.13 -5.32 0.63
N PHE A 754 28.18 -4.73 0.08
CA PHE A 754 28.15 -3.85 -1.09
C PHE A 754 28.59 -4.59 -2.37
N THR A 755 28.86 -5.90 -2.28
CA THR A 755 29.59 -6.66 -3.30
C THR A 755 28.74 -7.35 -4.34
#